data_AF-A0A9E5E2T3-F1
#
_entry.id   AF-A0A9E5E2T3-F1
#
_cell.length_a   1.000
_cell.length_b   1.000
_cell.length_c   1.000
_cell.angle_alpha   90.00
_cell.angle_beta   90.00
_cell.angle_gamma   90.00
#
_symmetry.space_group_name_H-M   'P 1'
#
loop_
_entity.id
_entity.type
_entity.pdbx_description
1 polymer ?
#
loop_
_entity_poly.entity_id
_entity_poly.type
_entity_poly.pdbx_seq_one_letter_code
_entity_poly.pdbx_strand_id
1 'polypeptide(L)'
;MKKLILGILLALAPMAFAVPVETPADRLLQQEVKQEQIRTTTDRVGKLLSSVIEEYERNGLTGDDVEILKAIRGVLGKLSEKEIQRVVELLRDARNDKDPSAVNRRIVDAFTGQKGIAVQLRHLLLEYQRQQALQALSLRFAALANRQNANLKDGVALETTTRAGTSHPSHESYKISMQLQESEQGSLGDEAKILIAKLEKISKEVDPNIEVRPRLALQKSSDGRFLPTMDSASADLKLQNLLSAAGNEKKARDLMLDLSKLLAAARDKGEVIRQALRELEKAIVDQKQLMEQTKNIEKSADTAEAEKKQGDLVDRTDSIREDLQTVAPKASEDLKTATDKQQEARAAIADKTKPAQQKATIAPEKQQQALVKMEEAKKSLQEQLAKMETEKPKDKIATAKELQKQVRELIEAEKKIKEDAAKAEKNDKPEAKDSALKEQAAKQADTKAQTQDAQKQAAEASPEAAESIAEAAKQMKKSEEKLAEAKNSPEAQQAAIDALTKAEQQLGQQIAQLEKAKEDMAKLKELGQKISKLIEDQQKVQMDTAKTAEKKKAEDNAAKPENNAGKPENTAKPENNPGKPENNPSKPENAGKPENAGKPEAKAPETAKENAANAKAQAEVAKETGDAKADAQKANAPEAAANALEAAKKNMEAAKGQLDKPNAQAAREPQAQAIADLQAAKKAVDQQAAQLASELGQPEGNDQKAMANAAAAIDQAQQQLNEAMAKLQPQAALAEQLMQKQQQIAKALGEIAKGAPAEAPVQEAQKAAAKAAEQLAENNLPGAIENMKKAQKGIEAAQPAGEKPQGQGEKPQGQGEKPSGQGEKPSGQGEKPSGQGEKPSGQGEKPSGQGQGEAPPSLPQLGQMQAEAVQMAQQLAAMNASPAAQPLENAANLLSPLAAGAQGPLPAAAQQAVQQAQQALANAAAEAAANAPMPAQANAAAAQQALAQAAAALALAQGGVGAPQVAQQGQGQQPGQGQQPGQGQGQGQGQKPGQQPGQGEPAPKGTGDIGNWAGSGGADGPRRNVKGQATFITLPKRDRNAILQSQGEKYPEEYGLLVEQFLRNLSESGSRK
;
A
#
# COMPACT_ATOMS: atom_id res chain seq x y z
N MET A 1 22.79 -3.32 -2.45
CA MET A 1 22.17 -1.98 -2.44
C MET A 1 23.16 -0.81 -2.51
N LYS A 2 24.04 -0.55 -1.53
CA LYS A 2 24.88 0.67 -1.47
C LYS A 2 25.58 1.09 -2.78
N LYS A 3 26.30 0.18 -3.47
CA LYS A 3 26.95 0.45 -4.78
C LYS A 3 25.96 0.88 -5.87
N LEU A 4 24.72 0.39 -5.80
CA LEU A 4 23.70 0.52 -6.84
C LEU A 4 22.93 1.85 -6.69
N ILE A 5 22.54 2.21 -5.46
CA ILE A 5 21.98 3.55 -5.17
C ILE A 5 23.03 4.64 -5.42
N LEU A 6 24.31 4.37 -5.12
CA LEU A 6 25.41 5.29 -5.45
C LEU A 6 25.60 5.46 -6.96
N GLY A 7 25.44 4.40 -7.76
CA GLY A 7 25.45 4.47 -9.22
C GLY A 7 24.32 5.33 -9.79
N ILE A 8 23.10 5.19 -9.25
CA ILE A 8 21.96 6.04 -9.62
C ILE A 8 22.21 7.51 -9.25
N LEU A 9 22.76 7.78 -8.05
CA LEU A 9 23.12 9.14 -7.61
C LEU A 9 24.24 9.78 -8.43
N LEU A 10 25.18 8.99 -8.97
CA LEU A 10 26.21 9.46 -9.90
C LEU A 10 25.62 9.79 -11.28
N ALA A 11 24.64 9.02 -11.77
CA ALA A 11 23.95 9.28 -13.03
C ALA A 11 23.04 10.53 -12.97
N LEU A 12 22.60 10.94 -11.78
CA LEU A 12 21.81 12.17 -11.53
C LEU A 12 22.66 13.45 -11.39
N ALA A 13 23.99 13.38 -11.50
CA ALA A 13 24.85 14.55 -11.35
C ALA A 13 24.87 15.43 -12.62
N PRO A 14 24.70 16.76 -12.52
CA PRO A 14 24.81 17.65 -13.67
C PRO A 14 26.28 17.75 -14.14
N MET A 15 26.56 17.38 -15.39
CA MET A 15 27.86 17.65 -16.00
C MET A 15 28.05 19.15 -16.23
N ALA A 16 29.05 19.74 -15.57
CA ALA A 16 29.52 21.08 -15.86
C ALA A 16 30.76 21.02 -16.79
N PHE A 17 30.54 21.44 -18.05
CA PHE A 17 31.53 21.90 -19.05
C PHE A 17 32.76 21.05 -19.40
N ALA A 18 32.76 20.49 -20.64
CA ALA A 18 33.82 20.75 -21.65
C ALA A 18 33.52 20.09 -23.03
N VAL A 19 33.10 20.91 -24.03
CA VAL A 19 33.38 20.86 -25.51
C VAL A 19 33.12 19.54 -26.32
N PRO A 20 32.68 19.54 -27.62
CA PRO A 20 32.20 20.62 -28.51
C PRO A 20 30.73 20.49 -28.98
N VAL A 21 30.21 21.55 -29.60
CA VAL A 21 29.04 21.64 -30.53
C VAL A 21 27.98 20.52 -30.48
N GLU A 22 27.26 20.43 -29.36
CA GLU A 22 25.93 19.80 -29.30
C GLU A 22 24.87 20.91 -29.25
N THR A 23 23.79 20.77 -30.01
CA THR A 23 22.69 21.74 -29.95
C THR A 23 21.97 21.63 -28.59
N PRO A 24 21.21 22.65 -28.15
CA PRO A 24 20.38 22.54 -26.96
C PRO A 24 19.42 21.35 -26.99
N ALA A 25 18.92 20.97 -28.18
CA ALA A 25 18.05 19.81 -28.38
C ALA A 25 18.78 18.48 -28.16
N ASP A 26 20.03 18.34 -28.63
CA ASP A 26 20.84 17.13 -28.43
C ASP A 26 21.14 16.90 -26.95
N ARG A 27 21.41 17.97 -26.20
CA ARG A 27 21.63 17.91 -24.75
C ARG A 27 20.38 17.50 -23.98
N LEU A 28 19.20 18.00 -24.37
CA LEU A 28 17.93 17.60 -23.78
C LEU A 28 17.61 16.14 -24.09
N LEU A 29 17.82 15.70 -25.34
CA LEU A 29 17.69 14.29 -25.74
C LEU A 29 18.62 13.37 -24.93
N GLN A 30 19.88 13.75 -24.73
CA GLN A 30 20.80 12.99 -23.88
C GLN A 30 20.36 12.94 -22.41
N GLN A 31 19.81 14.03 -21.86
CA GLN A 31 19.29 14.03 -20.50
C GLN A 31 18.04 13.16 -20.38
N GLU A 32 17.10 13.24 -21.32
CA GLU A 32 15.91 12.39 -21.41
C GLU A 32 16.28 10.90 -21.44
N VAL A 33 17.19 10.50 -22.33
CA VAL A 33 17.69 9.12 -22.43
C VAL A 33 18.37 8.65 -21.14
N LYS A 34 19.19 9.50 -20.50
CA LYS A 34 19.83 9.17 -19.22
C LYS A 34 18.81 8.99 -18.09
N GLN A 35 17.78 9.84 -18.03
CA GLN A 35 16.70 9.71 -17.02
C GLN A 35 15.84 8.46 -17.26
N GLU A 36 15.57 8.08 -18.52
CA GLU A 36 14.85 6.84 -18.82
C GLU A 36 15.67 5.58 -18.50
N GLN A 37 17.00 5.63 -18.65
CA GLN A 37 17.92 4.58 -18.18
C GLN A 37 17.94 4.48 -16.65
N ILE A 38 17.94 5.61 -15.94
CA ILE A 38 17.85 5.67 -14.48
C ILE A 38 16.51 5.08 -14.00
N ARG A 39 15.40 5.45 -14.66
CA ARG A 39 14.06 4.90 -14.41
C ARG A 39 14.03 3.39 -14.55
N THR A 40 14.49 2.87 -15.69
CA THR A 40 14.53 1.44 -16.02
C THR A 40 15.40 0.66 -15.03
N THR A 41 16.51 1.24 -14.61
CA THR A 41 17.40 0.63 -13.61
C THR A 41 16.75 0.61 -12.23
N THR A 42 16.05 1.67 -11.83
CA THR A 42 15.34 1.78 -10.55
C THR A 42 14.19 0.77 -10.46
N ASP A 43 13.38 0.64 -11.52
CA ASP A 43 12.32 -0.36 -11.65
C ASP A 43 12.87 -1.81 -11.56
N ARG A 44 13.93 -2.12 -12.31
CA ARG A 44 14.61 -3.43 -12.25
C ARG A 44 15.07 -3.77 -10.83
N VAL A 45 15.54 -2.79 -10.07
CA VAL A 45 15.98 -2.98 -8.67
C VAL A 45 14.79 -3.18 -7.74
N GLY A 46 13.68 -2.45 -7.94
CA GLY A 46 12.43 -2.68 -7.21
C GLY A 46 11.86 -4.09 -7.44
N LYS A 47 11.97 -4.62 -8.67
CA LYS A 47 11.60 -6.00 -9.02
C LYS A 47 12.52 -7.04 -8.37
N LEU A 48 13.84 -6.84 -8.41
CA LEU A 48 14.79 -7.71 -7.71
C LEU A 48 14.56 -7.72 -6.18
N LEU A 49 14.29 -6.55 -5.58
CA LEU A 49 13.92 -6.47 -4.16
C LEU A 49 12.61 -7.18 -3.86
N SER A 50 11.62 -7.12 -4.76
CA SER A 50 10.36 -7.86 -4.60
C SER A 50 10.61 -9.37 -4.57
N SER A 51 11.45 -9.90 -5.47
CA SER A 51 11.86 -11.31 -5.47
C SER A 51 12.55 -11.72 -4.16
N VAL A 52 13.44 -10.88 -3.63
CA VAL A 52 14.12 -11.15 -2.34
C VAL A 52 13.14 -11.09 -1.16
N ILE A 53 12.22 -10.12 -1.14
CA ILE A 53 11.16 -10.04 -0.11
C ILE A 53 10.32 -11.32 -0.14
N GLU A 54 9.87 -11.74 -1.33
CA GLU A 54 9.10 -12.98 -1.50
C GLU A 54 9.88 -14.23 -1.07
N GLU A 55 11.19 -14.31 -1.35
CA GLU A 55 12.04 -15.42 -0.87
C GLU A 55 12.17 -15.43 0.66
N TYR A 56 12.31 -14.26 1.30
CA TYR A 56 12.37 -14.17 2.77
C TYR A 56 11.03 -14.56 3.40
N GLU A 57 9.91 -14.07 2.85
CA GLU A 57 8.56 -14.41 3.32
C GLU A 57 8.23 -15.90 3.13
N ARG A 58 8.57 -16.49 1.97
CA ARG A 58 8.43 -17.94 1.71
C ARG A 58 9.26 -18.80 2.67
N ASN A 59 10.43 -18.33 3.08
CA ASN A 59 11.31 -19.02 4.04
C ASN A 59 10.97 -18.72 5.51
N GLY A 60 9.89 -17.97 5.81
CA GLY A 60 9.50 -17.64 7.18
C GLY A 60 10.46 -16.71 7.91
N LEU A 61 11.31 -15.98 7.16
CA LEU A 61 12.23 -14.96 7.67
C LEU A 61 11.50 -13.61 7.69
N THR A 62 10.66 -13.39 8.70
CA THR A 62 9.94 -12.11 8.91
C THR A 62 10.62 -11.25 9.98
N GLY A 63 10.44 -9.93 9.91
CA GLY A 63 10.98 -8.97 10.89
C GLY A 63 11.27 -7.60 10.28
N ASP A 64 11.83 -6.69 11.08
CA ASP A 64 12.14 -5.31 10.67
C ASP A 64 12.90 -5.26 9.33
N ASP A 65 13.88 -6.15 9.11
CA ASP A 65 14.69 -6.17 7.88
C ASP A 65 13.84 -6.38 6.61
N VAL A 66 12.75 -7.16 6.68
CA VAL A 66 11.84 -7.36 5.55
C VAL A 66 10.90 -6.17 5.38
N GLU A 67 10.41 -5.57 6.47
CA GLU A 67 9.63 -4.33 6.42
C GLU A 67 10.45 -3.15 5.91
N ILE A 68 11.75 -3.10 6.21
CA ILE A 68 12.73 -2.18 5.65
C ILE A 68 12.89 -2.43 4.15
N LEU A 69 13.05 -3.69 3.71
CA LEU A 69 13.13 -4.00 2.28
C LEU A 69 11.85 -3.62 1.53
N LYS A 70 10.67 -3.83 2.13
CA LYS A 70 9.37 -3.38 1.61
C LYS A 70 9.27 -1.86 1.53
N ALA A 71 9.69 -1.13 2.57
CA ALA A 71 9.73 0.33 2.57
C ALA A 71 10.67 0.87 1.49
N ILE A 72 11.87 0.30 1.37
CA ILE A 72 12.85 0.62 0.32
C ILE A 72 12.25 0.35 -1.07
N ARG A 73 11.62 -0.80 -1.29
CA ARG A 73 10.92 -1.17 -2.53
C ARG A 73 9.79 -0.20 -2.85
N GLY A 74 9.02 0.24 -1.86
CA GLY A 74 7.95 1.24 -2.00
C GLY A 74 8.47 2.63 -2.36
N VAL A 75 9.59 3.06 -1.78
CA VAL A 75 10.25 4.34 -2.14
C VAL A 75 10.82 4.27 -3.56
N LEU A 76 11.51 3.18 -3.92
CA LEU A 76 12.06 2.99 -5.27
C LEU A 76 10.96 2.94 -6.34
N GLY A 77 9.83 2.27 -6.07
CA GLY A 77 8.67 2.24 -6.97
C GLY A 77 8.09 3.65 -7.21
N LYS A 78 7.88 4.44 -6.15
CA LYS A 78 7.41 5.84 -6.28
C LYS A 78 8.39 6.69 -7.10
N LEU A 79 9.70 6.53 -6.86
CA LEU A 79 10.75 7.21 -7.61
C LEU A 79 10.72 6.84 -9.10
N SER A 80 10.63 5.55 -9.47
CA SER A 80 10.62 5.12 -10.88
C SER A 80 9.31 5.41 -11.62
N GLU A 81 8.16 5.21 -10.96
CA GLU A 81 6.85 5.29 -11.63
C GLU A 81 6.32 6.71 -11.75
N LYS A 82 6.62 7.59 -10.78
CA LYS A 82 6.06 8.95 -10.71
C LYS A 82 7.11 10.03 -10.86
N GLU A 83 8.17 10.01 -10.06
CA GLU A 83 9.08 11.17 -9.98
C GLU A 83 10.07 11.23 -11.16
N ILE A 84 10.80 10.15 -11.44
CA ILE A 84 11.74 10.09 -12.58
C ILE A 84 10.95 10.15 -13.90
N GLN A 85 9.79 9.50 -13.97
CA GLN A 85 8.90 9.57 -15.14
C GLN A 85 8.49 11.02 -15.46
N ARG A 86 8.08 11.80 -14.46
CA ARG A 86 7.74 13.22 -14.62
C ARG A 86 8.93 14.07 -15.08
N VAL A 87 10.15 13.73 -14.65
CA VAL A 87 11.37 14.40 -15.13
C VAL A 87 11.64 14.07 -16.60
N VAL A 88 11.47 12.81 -17.03
CA VAL A 88 11.59 12.41 -18.44
C VAL A 88 10.57 13.16 -19.30
N GLU A 89 9.31 13.23 -18.85
CA GLU A 89 8.25 13.98 -19.52
C GLU A 89 8.57 15.47 -19.65
N LEU A 90 9.01 16.14 -18.58
CA LEU A 90 9.39 17.55 -18.62
C LEU A 90 10.59 17.83 -19.57
N LEU A 91 11.57 16.93 -19.65
CA LEU A 91 12.69 17.04 -20.60
C LEU A 91 12.25 16.82 -22.05
N ARG A 92 11.38 15.84 -22.28
CA ARG A 92 10.81 15.53 -23.59
C ARG A 92 9.93 16.67 -24.10
N ASP A 93 9.11 17.24 -23.22
CA ASP A 93 8.28 18.41 -23.50
C ASP A 93 9.11 19.67 -23.69
N ALA A 94 10.22 19.85 -22.97
CA ALA A 94 11.17 20.94 -23.23
C ALA A 94 11.89 20.80 -24.58
N ARG A 95 12.12 19.58 -25.05
CA ARG A 95 12.73 19.28 -26.36
C ARG A 95 11.77 19.51 -27.53
N ASN A 96 10.46 19.33 -27.31
CA ASN A 96 9.43 19.40 -28.36
C ASN A 96 8.73 20.78 -28.45
N ASP A 97 8.91 21.67 -27.47
CA ASP A 97 8.30 23.02 -27.48
C ASP A 97 9.05 24.00 -28.39
N LYS A 98 8.34 25.04 -28.85
CA LYS A 98 8.84 26.10 -29.71
C LYS A 98 8.93 27.46 -29.01
N ASP A 99 8.33 27.65 -27.82
CA ASP A 99 8.49 28.86 -27.00
C ASP A 99 9.74 28.75 -26.10
N PRO A 100 10.77 29.59 -26.29
CA PRO A 100 11.97 29.61 -25.44
C PRO A 100 11.68 29.84 -23.95
N SER A 101 10.58 30.50 -23.61
CA SER A 101 10.18 30.77 -22.22
C SER A 101 9.61 29.52 -21.54
N ALA A 102 8.74 28.79 -22.24
CA ALA A 102 8.23 27.49 -21.81
C ALA A 102 9.35 26.44 -21.69
N VAL A 103 10.26 26.37 -22.67
CA VAL A 103 11.43 25.47 -22.64
C VAL A 103 12.26 25.70 -21.38
N ASN A 104 12.65 26.95 -21.10
CA ASN A 104 13.45 27.28 -19.91
C ASN A 104 12.72 26.94 -18.60
N ARG A 105 11.40 27.18 -18.52
CA ARG A 105 10.62 26.81 -17.33
C ARG A 105 10.60 25.30 -17.09
N ARG A 106 10.31 24.49 -18.14
CA ARG A 106 10.29 23.02 -18.03
C ARG A 106 11.66 22.43 -17.67
N ILE A 107 12.76 23.02 -18.15
CA ILE A 107 14.12 22.63 -17.76
C ILE A 107 14.37 22.90 -16.28
N VAL A 108 13.93 24.06 -15.75
CA VAL A 108 14.04 24.39 -14.31
C VAL A 108 13.17 23.46 -13.46
N ASP A 109 11.96 23.14 -13.91
CA ASP A 109 11.07 22.20 -13.22
C ASP A 109 11.66 20.77 -13.22
N ALA A 110 12.20 20.30 -14.36
CA ALA A 110 12.90 19.02 -14.46
C ALA A 110 14.11 18.94 -13.54
N PHE A 111 14.93 20.00 -13.50
CA PHE A 111 16.10 20.09 -12.61
C PHE A 111 15.72 20.13 -11.12
N THR A 112 14.58 20.75 -10.80
CA THR A 112 14.01 20.75 -9.44
C THR A 112 13.52 19.35 -9.05
N GLY A 113 12.84 18.64 -9.96
CA GLY A 113 12.47 17.23 -9.80
C GLY A 113 13.69 16.33 -9.59
N GLN A 114 14.73 16.46 -10.42
CA GLN A 114 16.00 15.72 -10.28
C GLN A 114 16.66 15.94 -8.92
N LYS A 115 16.64 17.17 -8.38
CA LYS A 115 17.13 17.45 -7.02
C LYS A 115 16.29 16.76 -5.95
N GLY A 116 14.96 16.74 -6.08
CA GLY A 116 14.06 16.01 -5.17
C GLY A 116 14.38 14.51 -5.12
N ILE A 117 14.44 13.88 -6.29
CA ILE A 117 14.81 12.47 -6.49
C ILE A 117 16.18 12.16 -5.85
N ALA A 118 17.19 13.02 -6.09
CA ALA A 118 18.52 12.85 -5.52
C ALA A 118 18.55 13.01 -3.99
N VAL A 119 17.70 13.86 -3.39
CA VAL A 119 17.56 13.98 -1.93
C VAL A 119 16.89 12.73 -1.34
N GLN A 120 15.81 12.23 -1.95
CA GLN A 120 15.15 11.00 -1.48
C GLN A 120 16.08 9.77 -1.55
N LEU A 121 16.81 9.60 -2.66
CA LEU A 121 17.80 8.51 -2.80
C LEU A 121 18.98 8.65 -1.83
N ARG A 122 19.41 9.87 -1.49
CA ARG A 122 20.41 10.11 -0.44
C ARG A 122 19.87 9.75 0.94
N HIS A 123 18.64 10.12 1.25
CA HIS A 123 17.98 9.77 2.52
C HIS A 123 17.86 8.25 2.67
N LEU A 124 17.41 7.54 1.64
CA LEU A 124 17.34 6.08 1.57
C LEU A 124 18.71 5.40 1.79
N LEU A 125 19.76 5.95 1.19
CA LEU A 125 21.15 5.50 1.35
C LEU A 125 21.71 5.84 2.76
N LEU A 126 21.23 6.90 3.40
CA LEU A 126 21.56 7.25 4.78
C LEU A 126 20.89 6.28 5.76
N GLU A 127 19.60 5.99 5.57
CA GLU A 127 18.79 5.09 6.40
C GLU A 127 19.40 3.67 6.41
N TYR A 128 19.71 3.13 5.23
CA TYR A 128 20.39 1.85 5.09
C TYR A 128 21.79 1.84 5.74
N GLN A 129 22.56 2.93 5.62
CA GLN A 129 23.85 3.04 6.29
C GLN A 129 23.73 3.17 7.82
N ARG A 130 22.67 3.82 8.32
CA ARG A 130 22.36 3.90 9.75
C ARG A 130 22.10 2.50 10.31
N GLN A 131 21.24 1.73 9.66
CA GLN A 131 20.92 0.35 10.07
C GLN A 131 22.16 -0.54 10.06
N GLN A 132 23.00 -0.46 9.02
CA GLN A 132 24.29 -1.15 9.00
C GLN A 132 25.22 -0.71 10.13
N ALA A 133 25.24 0.57 10.49
CA ALA A 133 26.05 1.09 11.58
C ALA A 133 25.55 0.62 12.96
N LEU A 134 24.23 0.53 13.16
CA LEU A 134 23.63 0.01 14.40
C LEU A 134 23.87 -1.49 14.56
N GLN A 135 23.67 -2.27 13.50
CA GLN A 135 23.99 -3.70 13.50
C GLN A 135 25.49 -3.96 13.74
N ALA A 136 26.38 -3.14 13.15
CA ALA A 136 27.81 -3.22 13.40
C ALA A 136 28.21 -2.82 14.83
N LEU A 137 27.50 -1.88 15.46
CA LEU A 137 27.69 -1.55 16.88
C LEU A 137 27.19 -2.69 17.78
N SER A 138 26.00 -3.25 17.53
CA SER A 138 25.45 -4.39 18.24
C SER A 138 26.45 -5.57 18.27
N LEU A 139 26.92 -6.00 17.09
CA LEU A 139 27.92 -7.06 16.97
C LEU A 139 29.24 -6.75 17.69
N ARG A 140 29.68 -5.48 17.69
CA ARG A 140 30.89 -5.08 18.43
C ARG A 140 30.71 -5.09 19.94
N PHE A 141 29.56 -4.66 20.46
CA PHE A 141 29.26 -4.78 21.88
C PHE A 141 29.15 -6.25 22.32
N ALA A 142 28.56 -7.14 21.51
CA ALA A 142 28.57 -8.58 21.78
C ALA A 142 30.00 -9.17 21.80
N ALA A 143 30.84 -8.81 20.82
CA ALA A 143 32.24 -9.26 20.78
C ALA A 143 33.05 -8.74 21.98
N LEU A 144 32.79 -7.50 22.42
CA LEU A 144 33.42 -6.91 23.60
C LEU A 144 32.95 -7.60 24.88
N ALA A 145 31.66 -7.93 25.01
CA ALA A 145 31.11 -8.70 26.12
C ALA A 145 31.76 -10.08 26.25
N ASN A 146 31.98 -10.77 25.12
CA ASN A 146 32.64 -12.08 25.11
C ASN A 146 34.10 -12.00 25.59
N ARG A 147 34.86 -10.97 25.18
CA ARG A 147 36.22 -10.73 25.68
C ARG A 147 36.23 -10.33 27.16
N GLN A 148 35.30 -9.47 27.58
CA GLN A 148 35.11 -9.09 28.98
C GLN A 148 34.80 -10.31 29.87
N ASN A 149 34.02 -11.27 29.36
CA ASN A 149 33.72 -12.54 30.01
C ASN A 149 34.95 -13.47 30.11
N ALA A 150 35.85 -13.45 29.12
CA ALA A 150 37.11 -14.17 29.20
C ALA A 150 38.05 -13.56 30.26
N ASN A 151 38.24 -12.24 30.25
CA ASN A 151 39.07 -11.54 31.25
C ASN A 151 38.58 -11.77 32.68
N LEU A 152 37.25 -11.74 32.88
CA LEU A 152 36.59 -12.08 34.13
C LEU A 152 36.92 -13.51 34.61
N LYS A 153 36.90 -14.50 33.71
CA LYS A 153 37.22 -15.89 34.06
C LYS A 153 38.68 -16.07 34.46
N ASP A 154 39.59 -15.41 33.75
CA ASP A 154 41.02 -15.42 34.09
C ASP A 154 41.28 -14.72 35.44
N GLY A 155 40.59 -13.62 35.73
CA GLY A 155 40.64 -12.94 37.03
C GLY A 155 40.12 -13.75 38.21
N VAL A 156 38.98 -14.41 38.04
CA VAL A 156 38.42 -15.31 39.08
C VAL A 156 39.32 -16.53 39.29
N ALA A 157 39.91 -17.08 38.22
CA ALA A 157 40.91 -18.14 38.35
C ALA A 157 42.14 -17.66 39.15
N LEU A 158 42.63 -16.45 38.88
CA LEU A 158 43.76 -15.85 39.57
C LEU A 158 43.50 -15.62 41.08
N GLU A 159 42.31 -15.14 41.45
CA GLU A 159 41.88 -15.04 42.86
C GLU A 159 41.83 -16.42 43.52
N THR A 160 41.23 -17.40 42.84
CA THR A 160 41.05 -18.76 43.35
C THR A 160 42.40 -19.44 43.61
N THR A 161 43.35 -19.34 42.67
CA THR A 161 44.72 -19.89 42.83
C THR A 161 45.48 -19.21 43.96
N THR A 162 45.36 -17.89 44.10
CA THR A 162 46.01 -17.12 45.17
C THR A 162 45.46 -17.50 46.56
N ARG A 163 44.15 -17.72 46.64
CA ARG A 163 43.42 -18.01 47.89
C ARG A 163 43.47 -19.48 48.33
N ALA A 164 43.71 -20.41 47.39
CA ALA A 164 43.70 -21.85 47.67
C ALA A 164 45.00 -22.39 48.29
N GLY A 165 46.12 -21.65 48.26
CA GLY A 165 47.41 -22.02 48.85
C GLY A 165 48.13 -23.21 48.19
N THR A 166 47.48 -23.93 47.28
CA THR A 166 48.03 -25.06 46.53
C THR A 166 48.91 -24.59 45.37
N SER A 167 50.21 -24.87 45.47
CA SER A 167 51.27 -24.42 44.56
C SER A 167 51.18 -22.93 44.22
N HIS A 168 51.90 -22.10 44.99
CA HIS A 168 52.12 -20.70 44.61
C HIS A 168 52.61 -20.65 43.15
N PRO A 169 51.90 -19.95 42.24
CA PRO A 169 52.50 -19.56 40.97
C PRO A 169 53.83 -18.87 41.27
N SER A 170 54.82 -18.99 40.40
CA SER A 170 56.04 -18.20 40.60
C SER A 170 55.63 -16.73 40.68
N HIS A 171 56.27 -15.97 41.57
CA HIS A 171 55.94 -14.55 41.76
C HIS A 171 55.96 -13.78 40.41
N GLU A 172 56.76 -14.26 39.46
CA GLU A 172 56.78 -13.80 38.08
C GLU A 172 55.54 -14.20 37.27
N SER A 173 55.10 -15.46 37.30
CA SER A 173 53.90 -15.89 36.56
C SER A 173 52.63 -15.22 37.07
N TYR A 174 52.50 -15.02 38.39
CA TYR A 174 51.40 -14.24 38.97
C TYR A 174 51.40 -12.78 38.48
N LYS A 175 52.57 -12.12 38.47
CA LYS A 175 52.72 -10.76 37.94
C LYS A 175 52.36 -10.67 36.46
N ILE A 176 52.79 -11.63 35.65
CA ILE A 176 52.48 -11.68 34.21
C ILE A 176 50.96 -11.82 34.00
N SER A 177 50.28 -12.69 34.76
CA SER A 177 48.82 -12.82 34.70
C SER A 177 48.09 -11.54 35.15
N MET A 178 48.53 -10.90 36.24
CA MET A 178 48.00 -9.59 36.68
C MET A 178 48.15 -8.52 35.59
N GLN A 179 49.35 -8.40 34.99
CA GLN A 179 49.63 -7.42 33.93
C GLN A 179 48.80 -7.70 32.67
N LEU A 180 48.60 -8.96 32.31
CA LEU A 180 47.75 -9.34 31.18
C LEU A 180 46.29 -8.94 31.43
N GLN A 181 45.77 -9.22 32.62
CA GLN A 181 44.39 -8.87 33.00
C GLN A 181 44.17 -7.35 33.04
N GLU A 182 45.13 -6.58 33.58
CA GLU A 182 45.07 -5.11 33.57
C GLU A 182 45.13 -4.55 32.14
N SER A 183 46.00 -5.11 31.29
CA SER A 183 46.19 -4.68 29.90
C SER A 183 44.97 -4.96 29.03
N GLU A 184 44.35 -6.12 29.16
CA GLU A 184 43.12 -6.45 28.43
C GLU A 184 41.95 -5.60 28.97
N GLN A 185 41.78 -5.45 30.29
CA GLN A 185 40.72 -4.59 30.83
C GLN A 185 40.85 -3.12 30.39
N GLY A 186 42.07 -2.59 30.32
CA GLY A 186 42.34 -1.27 29.75
C GLY A 186 41.93 -1.19 28.27
N SER A 187 42.34 -2.18 27.48
CA SER A 187 42.01 -2.27 26.05
C SER A 187 40.49 -2.39 25.79
N LEU A 188 39.78 -3.14 26.63
CA LEU A 188 38.32 -3.25 26.59
C LEU A 188 37.65 -1.92 26.96
N GLY A 189 38.19 -1.20 27.95
CA GLY A 189 37.72 0.12 28.36
C GLY A 189 37.86 1.17 27.25
N ASP A 190 38.98 1.17 26.54
CA ASP A 190 39.21 2.11 25.43
C ASP A 190 38.36 1.77 24.20
N GLU A 191 38.19 0.49 23.86
CA GLU A 191 37.26 0.09 22.80
C GLU A 191 35.80 0.44 23.18
N ALA A 192 35.38 0.21 24.42
CA ALA A 192 34.07 0.61 24.93
C ALA A 192 33.82 2.13 24.76
N LYS A 193 34.79 2.97 25.14
CA LYS A 193 34.72 4.45 24.97
C LYS A 193 34.54 4.83 23.50
N ILE A 194 35.25 4.19 22.59
CA ILE A 194 35.12 4.40 21.14
C ILE A 194 33.73 3.98 20.62
N LEU A 195 33.16 2.88 21.11
CA LEU A 195 31.81 2.44 20.70
C LEU A 195 30.72 3.37 21.22
N ILE A 196 30.81 3.83 22.47
CA ILE A 196 29.87 4.81 23.04
C ILE A 196 29.96 6.14 22.30
N ALA A 197 31.15 6.65 21.98
CA ALA A 197 31.30 7.89 21.20
C ALA A 197 30.68 7.78 19.78
N LYS A 198 30.77 6.60 19.14
CA LYS A 198 30.10 6.33 17.85
C LYS A 198 28.58 6.27 18.00
N LEU A 199 28.10 5.63 19.07
CA LEU A 199 26.68 5.53 19.38
C LEU A 199 26.07 6.93 19.68
N GLU A 200 26.76 7.76 20.45
CA GLU A 200 26.40 9.16 20.69
C GLU A 200 26.29 9.96 19.39
N LYS A 201 27.27 9.79 18.49
CA LYS A 201 27.24 10.47 17.20
C LYS A 201 26.00 10.06 16.40
N ILE A 202 25.73 8.76 16.28
CA ILE A 202 24.55 8.27 15.56
C ILE A 202 23.26 8.79 16.21
N SER A 203 23.15 8.79 17.55
CA SER A 203 21.96 9.31 18.22
C SER A 203 21.76 10.83 18.09
N LYS A 204 22.79 11.60 17.72
CA LYS A 204 22.68 13.04 17.45
C LYS A 204 22.33 13.34 15.98
N GLU A 205 22.63 12.41 15.07
CA GLU A 205 22.39 12.53 13.62
C GLU A 205 21.02 12.00 13.18
N VAL A 206 20.20 11.49 14.11
CA VAL A 206 19.00 10.68 13.84
C VAL A 206 17.77 11.24 14.56
N ASP A 207 16.64 11.34 13.86
CA ASP A 207 15.37 11.80 14.43
C ASP A 207 14.82 10.74 15.43
N PRO A 208 14.59 11.10 16.71
CA PRO A 208 14.08 10.17 17.71
C PRO A 208 12.69 9.58 17.39
N ASN A 209 11.89 10.22 16.53
CA ASN A 209 10.57 9.73 16.14
C ASN A 209 10.64 8.65 15.04
N ILE A 210 11.78 8.55 14.35
CA ILE A 210 12.02 7.56 13.28
C ILE A 210 12.79 6.35 13.82
N GLU A 211 13.70 6.56 14.78
CA GLU A 211 14.59 5.50 15.28
C GLU A 211 15.00 5.73 16.74
N VAL A 212 14.34 5.00 17.65
CA VAL A 212 14.53 5.15 19.10
C VAL A 212 15.73 4.38 19.67
N ARG A 213 16.17 3.30 19.00
CA ARG A 213 17.20 2.36 19.52
C ARG A 213 18.51 3.02 19.97
N PRO A 214 19.12 3.97 19.21
CA PRO A 214 20.39 4.60 19.61
C PRO A 214 20.25 5.37 20.93
N ARG A 215 19.12 6.05 21.11
CA ARG A 215 18.82 6.85 22.30
C ARG A 215 18.54 5.97 23.52
N LEU A 216 17.78 4.88 23.33
CA LEU A 216 17.52 3.89 24.39
C LEU A 216 18.80 3.20 24.85
N ALA A 217 19.69 2.84 23.91
CA ALA A 217 20.99 2.27 24.25
C ALA A 217 21.89 3.26 25.01
N LEU A 218 21.95 4.54 24.62
CA LEU A 218 22.70 5.56 25.38
C LEU A 218 22.13 5.76 26.78
N GLN A 219 20.81 5.83 26.90
CA GLN A 219 20.15 5.91 28.20
C GLN A 219 20.53 4.71 29.09
N LYS A 220 20.40 3.48 28.58
CA LYS A 220 20.81 2.26 29.29
C LYS A 220 22.29 2.28 29.70
N SER A 221 23.18 2.79 28.83
CA SER A 221 24.61 2.94 29.13
C SER A 221 24.87 3.92 30.28
N SER A 222 24.14 5.04 30.29
CA SER A 222 24.23 6.09 31.32
C SER A 222 23.66 5.59 32.66
N ASP A 223 22.43 5.06 32.66
CA ASP A 223 21.73 4.56 33.84
C ASP A 223 22.48 3.40 34.50
N GLY A 224 23.05 2.49 33.69
CA GLY A 224 23.91 1.40 34.17
C GLY A 224 25.28 1.85 34.71
N ARG A 225 25.67 3.11 34.46
CA ARG A 225 27.01 3.66 34.68
C ARG A 225 28.09 2.81 34.00
N PHE A 226 27.91 2.51 32.71
CA PHE A 226 28.75 1.58 31.95
C PHE A 226 30.23 1.96 31.95
N LEU A 227 30.59 3.13 31.42
CA LEU A 227 32.00 3.57 31.38
C LEU A 227 32.63 3.71 32.80
N PRO A 228 31.96 4.31 33.81
CA PRO A 228 32.46 4.28 35.18
C PRO A 228 32.68 2.87 35.75
N THR A 229 31.88 1.88 35.35
CA THR A 229 32.05 0.48 35.77
C THR A 229 33.30 -0.14 35.12
N MET A 230 33.55 0.14 33.83
CA MET A 230 34.79 -0.25 33.13
C MET A 230 36.04 0.35 33.79
N ASP A 231 36.00 1.65 34.09
CA ASP A 231 37.11 2.37 34.73
C ASP A 231 37.34 1.85 36.17
N SER A 232 36.26 1.51 36.90
CA SER A 232 36.35 0.91 38.25
C SER A 232 36.99 -0.48 38.22
N ALA A 233 36.65 -1.33 37.24
CA ALA A 233 37.32 -2.62 37.04
C ALA A 233 38.84 -2.44 36.82
N SER A 234 39.25 -1.51 35.94
CA SER A 234 40.67 -1.23 35.71
C SER A 234 41.39 -0.70 36.97
N ALA A 235 40.72 0.14 37.75
CA ALA A 235 41.26 0.66 39.01
C ALA A 235 41.42 -0.45 40.07
N ASP A 236 40.44 -1.34 40.21
CA ASP A 236 40.52 -2.47 41.13
C ASP A 236 41.64 -3.45 40.77
N LEU A 237 41.88 -3.72 39.47
CA LEU A 237 43.00 -4.55 39.02
C LEU A 237 44.37 -3.95 39.36
N LYS A 238 44.53 -2.63 39.17
CA LYS A 238 45.75 -1.89 39.57
C LYS A 238 46.01 -1.94 41.07
N LEU A 239 44.94 -1.97 41.86
CA LEU A 239 44.98 -2.11 43.32
C LEU A 239 45.04 -3.59 43.79
N GLN A 240 45.09 -4.54 42.86
CA GLN A 240 45.05 -6.00 43.11
C GLN A 240 43.78 -6.48 43.84
N ASN A 241 42.70 -5.71 43.80
CA ASN A 241 41.39 -6.01 44.38
C ASN A 241 40.59 -6.97 43.48
N LEU A 242 41.14 -8.15 43.18
CA LEU A 242 40.62 -9.10 42.17
C LEU A 242 39.13 -9.42 42.31
N LEU A 243 38.60 -9.54 43.54
CA LEU A 243 37.18 -9.83 43.78
C LEU A 243 36.26 -8.64 43.41
N SER A 244 36.70 -7.41 43.67
CA SER A 244 35.97 -6.19 43.29
C SER A 244 36.06 -5.95 41.78
N ALA A 245 37.24 -6.18 41.20
CA ALA A 245 37.45 -6.17 39.75
C ALA A 245 36.49 -7.15 39.07
N ALA A 246 36.45 -8.42 39.47
CA ALA A 246 35.55 -9.43 38.92
C ALA A 246 34.06 -9.03 39.01
N GLY A 247 33.65 -8.39 40.11
CA GLY A 247 32.29 -7.84 40.26
C GLY A 247 31.98 -6.75 39.23
N ASN A 248 32.92 -5.81 39.02
CA ASN A 248 32.81 -4.74 38.04
C ASN A 248 32.90 -5.26 36.59
N GLU A 249 33.79 -6.20 36.30
CA GLU A 249 33.93 -6.86 34.99
C GLU A 249 32.66 -7.62 34.59
N LYS A 250 32.03 -8.35 35.53
CA LYS A 250 30.73 -8.99 35.30
C LYS A 250 29.64 -7.96 34.96
N LYS A 251 29.50 -6.92 35.80
CA LYS A 251 28.50 -5.87 35.55
C LYS A 251 28.73 -5.15 34.22
N ALA A 252 29.98 -4.94 33.83
CA ALA A 252 30.34 -4.37 32.53
C ALA A 252 29.95 -5.29 31.35
N ARG A 253 30.24 -6.59 31.44
CA ARG A 253 29.81 -7.60 30.46
C ARG A 253 28.30 -7.57 30.25
N ASP A 254 27.54 -7.59 31.34
CA ASP A 254 26.07 -7.64 31.31
C ASP A 254 25.50 -6.37 30.62
N LEU A 255 26.07 -5.19 30.92
CA LEU A 255 25.72 -3.95 30.23
C LEU A 255 26.11 -3.94 28.74
N MET A 256 27.22 -4.56 28.33
CA MET A 256 27.56 -4.71 26.91
C MET A 256 26.56 -5.60 26.17
N LEU A 257 26.06 -6.66 26.81
CA LEU A 257 25.00 -7.51 26.25
C LEU A 257 23.68 -6.75 26.09
N ASP A 258 23.27 -5.99 27.11
CA ASP A 258 22.10 -5.10 27.01
C ASP A 258 22.20 -4.09 25.87
N LEU A 259 23.37 -3.44 25.71
CA LEU A 259 23.63 -2.50 24.61
C LEU A 259 23.62 -3.20 23.24
N SER A 260 24.16 -4.43 23.16
CA SER A 260 24.08 -5.25 21.95
C SER A 260 22.63 -5.58 21.58
N LYS A 261 21.83 -6.02 22.55
CA LYS A 261 20.40 -6.37 22.39
C LYS A 261 19.57 -5.16 21.94
N LEU A 262 19.75 -3.98 22.56
CA LEU A 262 19.04 -2.75 22.21
C LEU A 262 19.39 -2.17 20.83
N LEU A 263 20.60 -2.45 20.32
CA LEU A 263 21.09 -1.93 19.03
C LEU A 263 20.86 -2.88 17.85
N ALA A 264 20.48 -4.13 18.10
CA ALA A 264 20.12 -5.08 17.06
C ALA A 264 18.83 -4.64 16.31
N ALA A 265 18.61 -5.18 15.11
CA ALA A 265 17.26 -5.33 14.57
C ALA A 265 16.39 -6.11 15.58
N ALA A 266 15.12 -5.75 15.72
CA ALA A 266 14.22 -6.53 16.59
C ALA A 266 14.12 -7.93 16.01
N ARG A 267 14.79 -8.89 16.65
CA ARG A 267 14.77 -10.29 16.22
C ARG A 267 13.36 -10.80 16.40
N ASP A 268 12.83 -11.42 15.36
CA ASP A 268 11.57 -12.15 15.45
C ASP A 268 11.61 -13.12 16.64
N LYS A 269 10.49 -13.22 17.38
CA LYS A 269 10.37 -14.09 18.55
C LYS A 269 10.65 -15.55 18.18
N GLY A 270 10.23 -15.96 16.97
CA GLY A 270 10.54 -17.25 16.40
C GLY A 270 12.04 -17.47 16.18
N GLU A 271 12.79 -16.48 15.69
CA GLU A 271 14.24 -16.62 15.53
C GLU A 271 15.02 -16.58 16.85
N VAL A 272 14.56 -15.82 17.86
CA VAL A 272 15.12 -15.90 19.22
C VAL A 272 14.93 -17.33 19.78
N ILE A 273 13.73 -17.91 19.64
CA ILE A 273 13.46 -19.29 20.07
C ILE A 273 14.27 -20.31 19.24
N ARG A 274 14.39 -20.14 17.92
CA ARG A 274 15.21 -21.03 17.06
C ARG A 274 16.70 -20.95 17.41
N GLN A 275 17.24 -19.77 17.72
CA GLN A 275 18.63 -19.65 18.19
C GLN A 275 18.80 -20.30 19.57
N ALA A 276 17.92 -19.98 20.53
CA ALA A 276 17.97 -20.55 21.87
C ALA A 276 17.86 -22.09 21.85
N LEU A 277 17.03 -22.66 20.97
CA LEU A 277 16.95 -24.12 20.75
C LEU A 277 18.29 -24.70 20.29
N ARG A 278 18.94 -24.12 19.27
CA ARG A 278 20.26 -24.60 18.77
C ARG A 278 21.33 -24.54 19.87
N GLU A 279 21.33 -23.48 20.67
CA GLU A 279 22.31 -23.30 21.74
C GLU A 279 22.04 -24.23 22.93
N LEU A 280 20.77 -24.44 23.28
CA LEU A 280 20.32 -25.35 24.32
C LEU A 280 20.57 -26.82 23.95
N GLU A 281 20.35 -27.21 22.69
CA GLU A 281 20.68 -28.56 22.21
C GLU A 281 22.17 -28.86 22.36
N LYS A 282 23.04 -27.91 21.99
CA LYS A 282 24.48 -28.06 22.22
C LYS A 282 24.82 -28.09 23.71
N ALA A 283 24.20 -27.24 24.54
CA ALA A 283 24.40 -27.28 26.00
C ALA A 283 23.93 -28.60 26.64
N ILE A 284 22.85 -29.22 26.15
CA ILE A 284 22.38 -30.55 26.57
C ILE A 284 23.41 -31.63 26.22
N VAL A 285 24.00 -31.59 25.02
CA VAL A 285 25.06 -32.52 24.61
C VAL A 285 26.31 -32.33 25.48
N ASP A 286 26.76 -31.08 25.64
CA ASP A 286 27.92 -30.72 26.46
C ASP A 286 27.72 -31.21 27.92
N GLN A 287 26.51 -31.05 28.48
CA GLN A 287 26.15 -31.50 29.83
C GLN A 287 26.09 -33.03 29.98
N LYS A 288 25.62 -33.76 28.94
CA LYS A 288 25.66 -35.23 28.90
C LYS A 288 27.09 -35.75 28.86
N GLN A 289 27.95 -35.16 28.03
CA GLN A 289 29.38 -35.51 27.97
C GLN A 289 30.10 -35.24 29.29
N LEU A 290 29.85 -34.07 29.90
CA LEU A 290 30.43 -33.73 31.19
C LEU A 290 29.96 -34.67 32.31
N MET A 291 28.72 -35.12 32.28
CA MET A 291 28.22 -36.10 33.26
C MET A 291 28.97 -37.43 33.18
N GLU A 292 29.22 -37.95 31.97
CA GLU A 292 30.03 -39.16 31.80
C GLU A 292 31.51 -38.94 32.20
N GLN A 293 32.08 -37.75 31.94
CA GLN A 293 33.41 -37.41 32.47
C GLN A 293 33.40 -37.38 34.01
N THR A 294 32.32 -36.88 34.63
CA THR A 294 32.19 -36.72 36.09
C THR A 294 32.04 -38.08 36.80
N LYS A 295 31.36 -39.05 36.18
CA LYS A 295 31.27 -40.44 36.68
C LYS A 295 32.63 -41.17 36.69
N ASN A 296 33.53 -40.80 35.79
CA ASN A 296 34.83 -41.46 35.59
C ASN A 296 36.00 -40.70 36.23
N ILE A 297 35.74 -39.83 37.22
CA ILE A 297 36.78 -39.10 37.95
C ILE A 297 37.54 -40.06 38.87
N GLU A 298 38.79 -40.36 38.51
CA GLU A 298 39.70 -41.16 39.33
C GLU A 298 40.73 -40.29 40.09
N LYS A 299 41.12 -39.12 39.56
CA LYS A 299 42.17 -38.26 40.13
C LYS A 299 41.68 -36.85 40.43
N SER A 300 42.40 -36.15 41.32
CA SER A 300 42.09 -34.77 41.69
C SER A 300 42.26 -33.76 40.55
N ALA A 301 43.17 -34.02 39.59
CA ALA A 301 43.30 -33.20 38.39
C ALA A 301 42.00 -33.17 37.57
N ASP A 302 41.37 -34.33 37.39
CA ASP A 302 40.12 -34.50 36.63
C ASP A 302 38.96 -33.74 37.29
N THR A 303 38.96 -33.60 38.63
CA THR A 303 37.94 -32.78 39.33
C THR A 303 38.02 -31.30 38.98
N ALA A 304 39.21 -30.74 38.79
CA ALA A 304 39.36 -29.31 38.48
C ALA A 304 38.90 -28.99 37.05
N GLU A 305 39.18 -29.87 36.09
CA GLU A 305 38.70 -29.72 34.72
C GLU A 305 37.18 -29.91 34.62
N ALA A 306 36.62 -30.89 35.33
CA ALA A 306 35.18 -31.11 35.41
C ALA A 306 34.45 -29.93 36.09
N GLU A 307 35.02 -29.36 37.16
CA GLU A 307 34.44 -28.18 37.83
C GLU A 307 34.41 -26.96 36.88
N LYS A 308 35.52 -26.71 36.16
CA LYS A 308 35.61 -25.62 35.19
C LYS A 308 34.57 -25.78 34.07
N LYS A 309 34.51 -26.95 33.44
CA LYS A 309 33.51 -27.26 32.39
C LYS A 309 32.08 -27.11 32.92
N GLN A 310 31.81 -27.50 34.17
CA GLN A 310 30.49 -27.32 34.78
C GLN A 310 30.14 -25.84 34.94
N GLY A 311 31.11 -25.00 35.32
CA GLY A 311 30.95 -23.54 35.36
C GLY A 311 30.73 -22.90 33.99
N ASP A 312 31.44 -23.34 32.95
CA ASP A 312 31.23 -22.86 31.58
C ASP A 312 29.83 -23.23 31.04
N LEU A 313 29.33 -24.41 31.41
CA LEU A 313 27.96 -24.86 31.12
C LEU A 313 26.89 -24.06 31.84
N VAL A 314 27.12 -23.74 33.12
CA VAL A 314 26.27 -22.86 33.94
C VAL A 314 26.09 -21.51 33.25
N ASP A 315 27.18 -20.82 32.92
CA ASP A 315 27.12 -19.48 32.31
C ASP A 315 26.31 -19.49 31.00
N ARG A 316 26.45 -20.58 30.23
CA ARG A 316 25.78 -20.73 28.94
C ARG A 316 24.28 -21.02 29.08
N THR A 317 23.89 -21.89 30.02
CA THR A 317 22.47 -22.08 30.37
C THR A 317 21.86 -20.78 30.89
N ASP A 318 22.60 -20.03 31.73
CA ASP A 318 22.17 -18.75 32.32
C ASP A 318 21.94 -17.66 31.26
N SER A 319 22.80 -17.61 30.23
CA SER A 319 22.65 -16.72 29.06
C SER A 319 21.42 -17.06 28.22
N ILE A 320 21.21 -18.35 27.89
CA ILE A 320 20.03 -18.79 27.12
C ILE A 320 18.74 -18.50 27.92
N ARG A 321 18.77 -18.70 29.24
CA ARG A 321 17.67 -18.37 30.16
C ARG A 321 17.29 -16.88 30.09
N GLU A 322 18.28 -15.99 30.10
CA GLU A 322 18.09 -14.53 30.04
C GLU A 322 17.49 -14.09 28.69
N ASP A 323 18.00 -14.61 27.57
CA ASP A 323 17.47 -14.32 26.23
C ASP A 323 16.01 -14.77 26.05
N LEU A 324 15.60 -15.81 26.79
CA LEU A 324 14.25 -16.34 26.78
C LEU A 324 13.31 -15.70 27.82
N GLN A 325 13.79 -14.85 28.73
CA GLN A 325 13.00 -14.36 29.86
C GLN A 325 11.72 -13.61 29.43
N THR A 326 11.79 -12.86 28.33
CA THR A 326 10.65 -12.09 27.78
C THR A 326 9.93 -12.80 26.62
N VAL A 327 10.53 -13.83 26.02
CA VAL A 327 10.03 -14.50 24.81
C VAL A 327 9.38 -15.85 25.14
N ALA A 328 9.96 -16.59 26.09
CA ALA A 328 9.56 -17.92 26.49
C ALA A 328 9.66 -18.11 28.02
N PRO A 329 8.82 -17.43 28.82
CA PRO A 329 8.98 -17.36 30.28
C PRO A 329 8.99 -18.73 30.97
N LYS A 330 8.16 -19.68 30.52
CA LYS A 330 8.18 -21.07 31.03
C LYS A 330 9.53 -21.76 30.78
N ALA A 331 10.07 -21.66 29.57
CA ALA A 331 11.38 -22.24 29.27
C ALA A 331 12.50 -21.54 30.06
N SER A 332 12.39 -20.22 30.27
CA SER A 332 13.29 -19.47 31.15
C SER A 332 13.22 -19.95 32.61
N GLU A 333 12.04 -20.30 33.13
CA GLU A 333 11.87 -20.87 34.48
C GLU A 333 12.46 -22.29 34.60
N ASP A 334 12.26 -23.13 33.59
CA ASP A 334 12.88 -24.47 33.53
C ASP A 334 14.41 -24.37 33.43
N LEU A 335 14.96 -23.48 32.60
CA LEU A 335 16.41 -23.25 32.52
C LEU A 335 17.01 -22.62 33.78
N LYS A 336 16.24 -21.79 34.51
CA LYS A 336 16.65 -21.29 35.83
C LYS A 336 16.86 -22.47 36.79
N THR A 337 15.90 -23.39 36.83
CA THR A 337 15.97 -24.60 37.65
C THR A 337 17.12 -25.52 37.20
N ALA A 338 17.39 -25.62 35.89
CA ALA A 338 18.55 -26.33 35.38
C ALA A 338 19.87 -25.70 35.88
N THR A 339 19.98 -24.37 35.83
CA THR A 339 21.16 -23.62 36.32
C THR A 339 21.41 -23.90 37.80
N ASP A 340 20.37 -23.86 38.64
CA ASP A 340 20.49 -24.19 40.08
C ASP A 340 21.05 -25.61 40.30
N LYS A 341 20.63 -26.59 39.49
CA LYS A 341 21.15 -27.97 39.54
C LYS A 341 22.56 -28.12 38.97
N GLN A 342 22.93 -27.33 37.97
CA GLN A 342 24.32 -27.23 37.50
C GLN A 342 25.24 -26.59 38.57
N GLN A 343 24.73 -25.64 39.35
CA GLN A 343 25.43 -25.07 40.53
C GLN A 343 25.61 -26.11 41.63
N GLU A 344 24.56 -26.86 41.98
CA GLU A 344 24.63 -27.96 42.96
C GLU A 344 25.65 -29.04 42.53
N ALA A 345 25.67 -29.39 41.23
CA ALA A 345 26.66 -30.29 40.65
C ALA A 345 28.08 -29.73 40.80
N ARG A 346 28.30 -28.46 40.42
CA ARG A 346 29.61 -27.81 40.52
C ARG A 346 30.11 -27.78 41.96
N ALA A 347 29.24 -27.45 42.92
CA ALA A 347 29.58 -27.46 44.34
C ALA A 347 29.98 -28.86 44.84
N ALA A 348 29.29 -29.92 44.39
CA ALA A 348 29.65 -31.30 44.71
C ALA A 348 31.00 -31.74 44.11
N ILE A 349 31.37 -31.25 42.91
CA ILE A 349 32.69 -31.48 42.32
C ILE A 349 33.78 -30.69 43.09
N ALA A 350 33.50 -29.43 43.45
CA ALA A 350 34.43 -28.53 44.15
C ALA A 350 34.71 -28.92 45.61
N ASP A 351 33.81 -29.68 46.26
CA ASP A 351 33.88 -30.04 47.69
C ASP A 351 35.19 -30.77 48.03
N LYS A 352 36.12 -30.07 48.70
CA LYS A 352 37.43 -30.63 49.08
C LYS A 352 37.37 -31.65 50.22
N THR A 353 36.21 -31.81 50.89
CA THR A 353 36.05 -32.74 52.02
C THR A 353 35.72 -34.17 51.58
N LYS A 354 35.28 -34.37 50.34
CA LYS A 354 34.82 -35.66 49.81
C LYS A 354 35.87 -36.33 48.90
N PRO A 355 36.08 -37.65 49.01
CA PRO A 355 36.93 -38.40 48.09
C PRO A 355 36.32 -38.48 46.68
N ALA A 356 37.16 -38.71 45.67
CA ALA A 356 36.77 -38.73 44.26
C ALA A 356 35.56 -39.64 43.98
N GLN A 357 35.49 -40.83 44.59
CA GLN A 357 34.38 -41.77 44.41
C GLN A 357 33.02 -41.20 44.90
N GLN A 358 33.01 -40.35 45.94
CA GLN A 358 31.79 -39.69 46.41
C GLN A 358 31.39 -38.49 45.52
N LYS A 359 32.36 -37.85 44.86
CA LYS A 359 32.07 -36.81 43.86
C LYS A 359 31.46 -37.41 42.61
N ALA A 360 32.04 -38.51 42.14
CA ALA A 360 31.60 -39.29 40.98
C ALA A 360 30.21 -39.96 41.14
N THR A 361 29.59 -39.87 42.32
CA THR A 361 28.23 -40.32 42.59
C THR A 361 27.27 -39.15 42.80
N ILE A 362 27.62 -38.19 43.68
CA ILE A 362 26.74 -37.06 44.01
C ILE A 362 26.59 -36.05 42.86
N ALA A 363 27.67 -35.73 42.14
CA ALA A 363 27.60 -34.72 41.08
C ALA A 363 26.79 -35.19 39.85
N PRO A 364 26.93 -36.44 39.36
CA PRO A 364 26.10 -36.94 38.26
C PRO A 364 24.59 -36.95 38.53
N GLU A 365 24.14 -37.17 39.77
CA GLU A 365 22.71 -37.03 40.12
C GLU A 365 22.20 -35.62 39.88
N LYS A 366 22.99 -34.60 40.23
CA LYS A 366 22.66 -33.18 40.02
C LYS A 366 22.73 -32.79 38.55
N GLN A 367 23.72 -33.31 37.82
CA GLN A 367 23.83 -33.14 36.36
C GLN A 367 22.64 -33.77 35.63
N GLN A 368 22.15 -34.94 36.08
CA GLN A 368 20.96 -35.57 35.54
C GLN A 368 19.69 -34.76 35.83
N GLN A 369 19.55 -34.17 37.03
CA GLN A 369 18.45 -33.27 37.37
C GLN A 369 18.46 -32.00 36.50
N ALA A 370 19.64 -31.44 36.22
CA ALA A 370 19.79 -30.33 35.27
C ALA A 370 19.37 -30.73 33.85
N LEU A 371 19.79 -31.90 33.36
CA LEU A 371 19.43 -32.40 32.04
C LEU A 371 17.92 -32.56 31.84
N VAL A 372 17.20 -33.08 32.83
CA VAL A 372 15.73 -33.17 32.77
C VAL A 372 15.12 -31.77 32.55
N LYS A 373 15.59 -30.77 33.30
CA LYS A 373 15.11 -29.38 33.15
C LYS A 373 15.50 -28.71 31.84
N MET A 374 16.67 -29.02 31.29
CA MET A 374 17.06 -28.53 29.97
C MET A 374 16.22 -29.15 28.84
N GLU A 375 15.86 -30.44 28.93
CA GLU A 375 14.96 -31.11 27.96
C GLU A 375 13.50 -30.63 28.11
N GLU A 376 13.03 -30.35 29.33
CA GLU A 376 11.73 -29.70 29.58
C GLU A 376 11.66 -28.29 28.96
N ALA A 377 12.69 -27.47 29.17
CA ALA A 377 12.81 -26.17 28.53
C ALA A 377 12.84 -26.28 27.00
N LYS A 378 13.60 -27.24 26.45
CA LYS A 378 13.65 -27.53 25.01
C LYS A 378 12.25 -27.88 24.47
N LYS A 379 11.51 -28.76 25.16
CA LYS A 379 10.14 -29.12 24.80
C LYS A 379 9.22 -27.89 24.86
N SER A 380 9.31 -27.07 25.91
CA SER A 380 8.54 -25.82 26.01
C SER A 380 8.85 -24.83 24.89
N LEU A 381 10.10 -24.77 24.41
CA LEU A 381 10.49 -23.93 23.28
C LEU A 381 9.96 -24.48 21.95
N GLN A 382 10.00 -25.80 21.75
CA GLN A 382 9.40 -26.46 20.59
C GLN A 382 7.88 -26.29 20.55
N GLU A 383 7.20 -26.45 21.69
CA GLU A 383 5.77 -26.18 21.84
C GLU A 383 5.43 -24.71 21.58
N GLN A 384 6.26 -23.77 22.01
CA GLN A 384 6.04 -22.35 21.74
C GLN A 384 6.33 -21.96 20.30
N LEU A 385 7.36 -22.53 19.67
CA LEU A 385 7.62 -22.34 18.24
C LEU A 385 6.45 -22.90 17.41
N ALA A 386 5.98 -24.11 17.73
CA ALA A 386 4.79 -24.69 17.12
C ALA A 386 3.52 -23.86 17.38
N LYS A 387 3.39 -23.20 18.55
CA LYS A 387 2.29 -22.27 18.84
C LYS A 387 2.38 -20.97 18.04
N MET A 388 3.57 -20.42 17.85
CA MET A 388 3.80 -19.26 16.96
C MET A 388 3.58 -19.63 15.49
N GLU A 389 3.87 -20.87 15.10
CA GLU A 389 3.50 -21.43 13.80
C GLU A 389 1.98 -21.70 13.67
N THR A 390 1.24 -21.86 14.77
CA THR A 390 -0.25 -21.91 14.77
C THR A 390 -0.94 -20.54 14.88
N GLU A 391 -0.23 -19.47 15.28
CA GLU A 391 -0.75 -18.10 15.16
C GLU A 391 -0.72 -17.57 13.71
N LYS A 392 -0.12 -18.34 12.78
CA LYS A 392 -0.55 -18.32 11.38
C LYS A 392 -1.70 -19.31 11.22
N PRO A 393 -2.88 -18.91 10.73
CA PRO A 393 -3.97 -19.85 10.49
C PRO A 393 -3.50 -20.91 9.50
N LYS A 394 -3.42 -22.16 9.98
CA LYS A 394 -3.03 -23.31 9.16
C LYS A 394 -4.00 -23.43 7.99
N ASP A 395 -3.47 -23.69 6.80
CA ASP A 395 -4.29 -24.12 5.66
C ASP A 395 -5.13 -25.32 6.13
N LYS A 396 -6.47 -25.17 6.16
CA LYS A 396 -7.36 -26.23 6.66
C LYS A 396 -7.18 -27.52 5.88
N ILE A 397 -6.79 -27.43 4.61
CA ILE A 397 -6.45 -28.58 3.75
C ILE A 397 -5.21 -29.30 4.29
N ALA A 398 -4.16 -28.57 4.68
CA ALA A 398 -2.94 -29.18 5.22
C ALA A 398 -3.20 -29.86 6.57
N THR A 399 -4.00 -29.22 7.43
CA THR A 399 -4.39 -29.79 8.74
C THR A 399 -5.24 -31.05 8.57
N ALA A 400 -6.23 -31.03 7.68
CA ALA A 400 -7.06 -32.19 7.39
C ALA A 400 -6.27 -33.34 6.76
N LYS A 401 -5.29 -33.06 5.89
CA LYS A 401 -4.40 -34.07 5.30
C LYS A 401 -3.48 -34.75 6.32
N GLU A 402 -2.88 -33.98 7.23
CA GLU A 402 -2.06 -34.58 8.30
C GLU A 402 -2.92 -35.41 9.26
N LEU A 403 -4.11 -34.92 9.62
CA LEU A 403 -5.05 -35.68 10.43
C LEU A 403 -5.53 -36.98 9.73
N GLN A 404 -5.78 -36.95 8.42
CA GLN A 404 -6.12 -38.15 7.64
C GLN A 404 -4.97 -39.16 7.64
N LYS A 405 -3.71 -38.69 7.55
CA LYS A 405 -2.52 -39.54 7.67
C LYS A 405 -2.40 -40.16 9.06
N GLN A 406 -2.61 -39.39 10.13
CA GLN A 406 -2.64 -39.92 11.50
C GLN A 406 -3.74 -40.99 11.68
N VAL A 407 -4.94 -40.76 11.15
CA VAL A 407 -6.03 -41.75 11.18
C VAL A 407 -5.65 -43.04 10.43
N ARG A 408 -4.95 -42.97 9.30
CA ARG A 408 -4.40 -44.16 8.62
C ARG A 408 -3.38 -44.92 9.46
N GLU A 409 -2.46 -44.21 10.11
CA GLU A 409 -1.46 -44.82 11.00
C GLU A 409 -2.15 -45.54 12.18
N LEU A 410 -3.23 -44.99 12.72
CA LEU A 410 -4.07 -45.62 13.75
C LEU A 410 -4.82 -46.87 13.23
N ILE A 411 -5.34 -46.85 11.99
CA ILE A 411 -5.99 -48.01 11.36
C ILE A 411 -5.00 -49.18 11.27
N GLU A 412 -3.77 -48.94 10.84
CA GLU A 412 -2.76 -49.99 10.73
C GLU A 412 -2.26 -50.48 12.10
N ALA A 413 -2.16 -49.59 13.09
CA ALA A 413 -1.85 -49.96 14.47
C ALA A 413 -2.93 -50.89 15.07
N GLU A 414 -4.21 -50.55 14.90
CA GLU A 414 -5.34 -51.35 15.41
C GLU A 414 -5.46 -52.71 14.69
N LYS A 415 -5.26 -52.74 13.36
CA LYS A 415 -5.16 -54.00 12.59
C LYS A 415 -4.07 -54.91 13.14
N LYS A 416 -2.88 -54.36 13.43
CA LYS A 416 -1.76 -55.11 13.96
C LYS A 416 -2.05 -55.68 15.36
N ILE A 417 -2.66 -54.89 16.24
CA ILE A 417 -3.07 -55.35 17.57
C ILE A 417 -4.10 -56.49 17.45
N LYS A 418 -5.08 -56.35 16.55
CA LYS A 418 -6.07 -57.41 16.26
C LYS A 418 -5.42 -58.70 15.76
N GLU A 419 -4.48 -58.61 14.83
CA GLU A 419 -3.75 -59.79 14.35
C GLU A 419 -2.93 -60.45 15.44
N ASP A 420 -2.16 -59.67 16.21
CA ASP A 420 -1.25 -60.20 17.22
C ASP A 420 -2.00 -60.74 18.44
N ALA A 421 -3.15 -60.16 18.81
CA ALA A 421 -4.08 -60.71 19.79
C ALA A 421 -4.67 -62.06 19.31
N ALA A 422 -5.08 -62.14 18.03
CA ALA A 422 -5.59 -63.40 17.45
C ALA A 422 -4.49 -64.48 17.29
N LYS A 423 -3.21 -64.10 17.18
CA LYS A 423 -2.07 -65.03 17.25
C LYS A 423 -1.83 -65.51 18.69
N ALA A 424 -1.83 -64.60 19.66
CA ALA A 424 -1.67 -64.90 21.08
C ALA A 424 -2.77 -65.83 21.62
N GLU A 425 -4.02 -65.63 21.18
CA GLU A 425 -5.18 -66.42 21.59
C GLU A 425 -5.11 -67.90 21.20
N LYS A 426 -4.36 -68.23 20.13
CA LYS A 426 -4.13 -69.59 19.60
C LYS A 426 -2.96 -70.33 20.27
N ASN A 427 -2.32 -69.74 21.28
CA ASN A 427 -1.19 -70.37 21.96
C ASN A 427 -1.66 -71.41 22.98
N ASP A 428 -1.27 -72.68 22.80
CA ASP A 428 -1.69 -73.81 23.64
C ASP A 428 -1.18 -73.75 25.08
N LYS A 429 -0.20 -72.87 25.38
CA LYS A 429 0.33 -72.66 26.74
C LYS A 429 -0.40 -71.50 27.44
N PRO A 430 -1.19 -71.73 28.51
CA PRO A 430 -1.99 -70.70 29.17
C PRO A 430 -1.17 -69.49 29.63
N GLU A 431 -0.02 -69.73 30.28
CA GLU A 431 0.85 -68.68 30.82
C GLU A 431 1.42 -67.77 29.73
N ALA A 432 1.75 -68.34 28.56
CA ALA A 432 2.28 -67.60 27.43
C ALA A 432 1.18 -66.86 26.65
N LYS A 433 -0.03 -67.43 26.58
CA LYS A 433 -1.24 -66.77 26.05
C LYS A 433 -1.61 -65.55 26.86
N ASP A 434 -1.75 -65.69 28.18
CA ASP A 434 -2.16 -64.62 29.09
C ASP A 434 -1.15 -63.46 29.09
N SER A 435 0.15 -63.78 29.08
CA SER A 435 1.22 -62.77 29.00
C SER A 435 1.16 -61.99 27.67
N ALA A 436 1.02 -62.69 26.54
CA ALA A 436 0.97 -62.05 25.23
C ALA A 436 -0.30 -61.21 25.01
N LEU A 437 -1.47 -61.63 25.52
CA LEU A 437 -2.69 -60.84 25.47
C LEU A 437 -2.59 -59.56 26.33
N LYS A 438 -1.97 -59.65 27.52
CA LYS A 438 -1.72 -58.48 28.37
C LYS A 438 -0.70 -57.51 27.77
N GLU A 439 0.29 -57.99 27.01
CA GLU A 439 1.20 -57.13 26.24
C GLU A 439 0.44 -56.35 25.15
N GLN A 440 -0.56 -56.97 24.50
CA GLN A 440 -1.42 -56.26 23.54
C GLN A 440 -2.34 -55.24 24.21
N ALA A 441 -2.77 -55.45 25.46
CA ALA A 441 -3.53 -54.44 26.21
C ALA A 441 -2.76 -53.12 26.39
N ALA A 442 -1.43 -53.17 26.61
CA ALA A 442 -0.62 -51.96 26.68
C ALA A 442 -0.57 -51.20 25.34
N LYS A 443 -0.36 -51.93 24.24
CA LYS A 443 -0.38 -51.35 22.87
C LYS A 443 -1.76 -50.79 22.50
N GLN A 444 -2.83 -51.46 22.93
CA GLN A 444 -4.21 -50.99 22.78
C GLN A 444 -4.46 -49.68 23.53
N ALA A 445 -3.90 -49.52 24.73
CA ALA A 445 -3.99 -48.29 25.51
C ALA A 445 -3.24 -47.12 24.84
N ASP A 446 -2.06 -47.37 24.27
CA ASP A 446 -1.28 -46.37 23.51
C ASP A 446 -2.02 -45.94 22.23
N THR A 447 -2.49 -46.89 21.41
CA THR A 447 -3.28 -46.59 20.20
C THR A 447 -4.58 -45.83 20.54
N LYS A 448 -5.25 -46.19 21.65
CA LYS A 448 -6.42 -45.45 22.16
C LYS A 448 -6.06 -44.01 22.55
N ALA A 449 -4.92 -43.79 23.23
CA ALA A 449 -4.50 -42.44 23.61
C ALA A 449 -4.22 -41.56 22.38
N GLN A 450 -3.48 -42.10 21.40
CA GLN A 450 -3.25 -41.44 20.12
C GLN A 450 -4.57 -41.16 19.36
N THR A 451 -5.53 -42.10 19.42
CA THR A 451 -6.88 -41.92 18.85
C THR A 451 -7.65 -40.79 19.53
N GLN A 452 -7.53 -40.64 20.86
CA GLN A 452 -8.14 -39.50 21.58
C GLN A 452 -7.47 -38.16 21.26
N ASP A 453 -6.17 -38.14 20.95
CA ASP A 453 -5.50 -36.92 20.52
C ASP A 453 -5.82 -36.56 19.06
N ALA A 454 -6.00 -37.56 18.18
CA ALA A 454 -6.58 -37.37 16.85
C ALA A 454 -8.03 -36.85 16.95
N GLN A 455 -8.83 -37.35 17.90
CA GLN A 455 -10.21 -36.87 18.14
C GLN A 455 -10.24 -35.37 18.49
N LYS A 456 -9.33 -34.91 19.36
CA LYS A 456 -9.23 -33.48 19.75
C LYS A 456 -8.84 -32.61 18.56
N GLN A 457 -7.87 -33.05 17.75
CA GLN A 457 -7.48 -32.36 16.52
C GLN A 457 -8.61 -32.33 15.48
N ALA A 458 -9.40 -33.41 15.41
CA ALA A 458 -10.57 -33.48 14.54
C ALA A 458 -11.71 -32.56 15.00
N ALA A 459 -11.87 -32.28 16.30
CA ALA A 459 -13.03 -31.53 16.81
C ALA A 459 -13.16 -30.11 16.22
N GLU A 460 -12.03 -29.43 15.96
CA GLU A 460 -12.02 -28.09 15.35
C GLU A 460 -12.05 -28.13 13.82
N ALA A 461 -11.46 -29.16 13.21
CA ALA A 461 -11.35 -29.27 11.76
C ALA A 461 -12.57 -29.95 11.11
N SER A 462 -13.08 -31.01 11.73
CA SER A 462 -14.02 -31.99 11.15
C SER A 462 -14.87 -32.67 12.25
N PRO A 463 -15.98 -32.03 12.70
CA PRO A 463 -16.82 -32.59 13.77
C PRO A 463 -17.33 -34.01 13.47
N GLU A 464 -17.71 -34.29 12.23
CA GLU A 464 -18.20 -35.61 11.82
C GLU A 464 -17.13 -36.70 11.88
N ALA A 465 -15.88 -36.38 11.54
CA ALA A 465 -14.77 -37.30 11.70
C ALA A 465 -14.39 -37.45 13.19
N ALA A 466 -14.49 -36.37 13.98
CA ALA A 466 -14.26 -36.42 15.42
C ALA A 466 -15.24 -37.37 16.14
N GLU A 467 -16.51 -37.41 15.74
CA GLU A 467 -17.48 -38.40 16.25
C GLU A 467 -17.10 -39.84 15.90
N SER A 468 -16.68 -40.09 14.66
CA SER A 468 -16.24 -41.43 14.23
C SER A 468 -14.96 -41.87 14.96
N ILE A 469 -13.99 -40.96 15.18
CA ILE A 469 -12.78 -41.22 15.99
C ILE A 469 -13.14 -41.44 17.47
N ALA A 470 -14.14 -40.73 18.01
CA ALA A 470 -14.62 -40.93 19.39
C ALA A 470 -15.22 -42.32 19.59
N GLU A 471 -16.03 -42.81 18.63
CA GLU A 471 -16.56 -44.17 18.68
C GLU A 471 -15.42 -45.20 18.54
N ALA A 472 -14.41 -44.96 17.71
CA ALA A 472 -13.22 -45.81 17.65
C ALA A 472 -12.51 -45.93 19.01
N ALA A 473 -12.19 -44.80 19.66
CA ALA A 473 -11.55 -44.79 20.98
C ALA A 473 -12.38 -45.52 22.06
N LYS A 474 -13.71 -45.45 21.96
CA LYS A 474 -14.65 -46.16 22.84
C LYS A 474 -14.66 -47.67 22.60
N GLN A 475 -14.48 -48.14 21.36
CA GLN A 475 -14.37 -49.57 21.05
C GLN A 475 -12.98 -50.11 21.42
N MET A 476 -11.91 -49.35 21.16
CA MET A 476 -10.54 -49.65 21.64
C MET A 476 -10.49 -49.82 23.16
N LYS A 477 -11.17 -48.94 23.92
CA LYS A 477 -11.28 -49.07 25.38
C LYS A 477 -11.90 -50.42 25.81
N LYS A 478 -12.94 -50.90 25.12
CA LYS A 478 -13.53 -52.22 25.42
C LYS A 478 -12.56 -53.36 25.09
N SER A 479 -11.79 -53.23 24.00
CA SER A 479 -10.76 -54.22 23.66
C SER A 479 -9.66 -54.26 24.72
N GLU A 480 -9.17 -53.11 25.16
CA GLU A 480 -8.16 -52.97 26.22
C GLU A 480 -8.61 -53.63 27.53
N GLU A 481 -9.84 -53.35 27.97
CA GLU A 481 -10.43 -53.99 29.16
C GLU A 481 -10.48 -55.52 29.02
N LYS A 482 -10.80 -56.05 27.83
CA LYS A 482 -10.81 -57.50 27.57
C LYS A 482 -9.39 -58.09 27.50
N LEU A 483 -8.46 -57.43 26.83
CA LEU A 483 -7.06 -57.87 26.73
C LEU A 483 -6.38 -57.88 28.10
N ALA A 484 -6.71 -56.94 28.99
CA ALA A 484 -6.27 -56.93 30.39
C ALA A 484 -6.85 -58.10 31.20
N GLU A 485 -8.09 -58.52 30.93
CA GLU A 485 -8.70 -59.78 31.42
C GLU A 485 -8.10 -61.05 30.78
N ALA A 486 -7.06 -60.96 29.94
CA ALA A 486 -6.51 -62.05 29.11
C ALA A 486 -7.55 -62.69 28.16
N LYS A 487 -8.47 -61.89 27.62
CA LYS A 487 -9.46 -62.29 26.61
C LYS A 487 -9.33 -61.41 25.37
N ASN A 488 -9.49 -61.99 24.20
CA ASN A 488 -9.57 -61.20 22.98
C ASN A 488 -11.00 -60.66 22.77
N SER A 489 -11.14 -59.59 21.99
CA SER A 489 -12.44 -59.18 21.42
C SER A 489 -12.23 -58.67 19.99
N PRO A 490 -12.21 -59.58 19.00
CA PRO A 490 -12.00 -59.22 17.61
C PRO A 490 -13.15 -58.38 17.02
N GLU A 491 -14.33 -58.38 17.66
CA GLU A 491 -15.49 -57.54 17.33
C GLU A 491 -15.26 -56.09 17.74
N ALA A 492 -14.76 -55.85 18.97
CA ALA A 492 -14.44 -54.49 19.42
C ALA A 492 -13.29 -53.88 18.60
N GLN A 493 -12.27 -54.66 18.29
CA GLN A 493 -11.17 -54.25 17.41
C GLN A 493 -11.65 -53.98 15.99
N GLN A 494 -12.57 -54.80 15.43
CA GLN A 494 -13.15 -54.51 14.12
C GLN A 494 -13.96 -53.22 14.15
N ALA A 495 -14.80 -53.02 15.16
CA ALA A 495 -15.61 -51.82 15.30
C ALA A 495 -14.74 -50.55 15.45
N ALA A 496 -13.56 -50.65 16.07
CA ALA A 496 -12.58 -49.57 16.09
C ALA A 496 -11.99 -49.29 14.70
N ILE A 497 -11.57 -50.32 13.96
CA ILE A 497 -11.06 -50.20 12.58
C ILE A 497 -12.12 -49.60 11.65
N ASP A 498 -13.37 -50.06 11.72
CA ASP A 498 -14.47 -49.59 10.88
C ASP A 498 -14.80 -48.10 11.17
N ALA A 499 -14.79 -47.71 12.46
CA ALA A 499 -15.02 -46.33 12.87
C ALA A 499 -13.88 -45.38 12.45
N LEU A 500 -12.60 -45.81 12.57
CA LEU A 500 -11.48 -45.04 12.02
C LEU A 500 -11.52 -44.96 10.48
N THR A 501 -11.89 -46.04 9.79
CA THR A 501 -12.02 -46.05 8.32
C THR A 501 -13.12 -45.08 7.87
N LYS A 502 -14.24 -45.01 8.61
CA LYS A 502 -15.29 -44.00 8.38
C LYS A 502 -14.76 -42.58 8.59
N ALA A 503 -13.97 -42.33 9.64
CA ALA A 503 -13.33 -41.02 9.87
C ALA A 503 -12.37 -40.65 8.73
N GLU A 504 -11.58 -41.60 8.23
CA GLU A 504 -10.68 -41.38 7.09
C GLU A 504 -11.43 -40.95 5.82
N GLN A 505 -12.58 -41.57 5.56
CA GLN A 505 -13.48 -41.23 4.45
C GLN A 505 -14.09 -39.83 4.62
N GLN A 506 -14.56 -39.49 5.82
CA GLN A 506 -15.12 -38.16 6.13
C GLN A 506 -14.06 -37.06 5.94
N LEU A 507 -12.85 -37.26 6.46
CA LEU A 507 -11.71 -36.36 6.22
C LEU A 507 -11.37 -36.26 4.73
N GLY A 508 -11.42 -37.36 3.99
CA GLY A 508 -11.19 -37.37 2.54
C GLY A 508 -12.23 -36.56 1.75
N GLN A 509 -13.51 -36.68 2.11
CA GLN A 509 -14.59 -35.86 1.53
C GLN A 509 -14.39 -34.38 1.83
N GLN A 510 -14.01 -34.04 3.06
CA GLN A 510 -13.77 -32.65 3.45
C GLN A 510 -12.53 -32.05 2.77
N ILE A 511 -11.45 -32.81 2.62
CA ILE A 511 -10.26 -32.39 1.86
C ILE A 511 -10.67 -32.06 0.42
N ALA A 512 -11.47 -32.92 -0.24
CA ALA A 512 -11.95 -32.68 -1.60
C ALA A 512 -12.87 -31.43 -1.70
N GLN A 513 -13.72 -31.18 -0.69
CA GLN A 513 -14.52 -29.95 -0.62
C GLN A 513 -13.65 -28.70 -0.49
N LEU A 514 -12.66 -28.71 0.41
CA LEU A 514 -11.74 -27.58 0.60
C LEU A 514 -10.82 -27.36 -0.61
N GLU A 515 -10.36 -28.42 -1.28
CA GLU A 515 -9.59 -28.30 -2.53
C GLU A 515 -10.45 -27.69 -3.66
N LYS A 516 -11.71 -28.11 -3.78
CA LYS A 516 -12.66 -27.48 -4.71
C LYS A 516 -12.91 -26.00 -4.37
N ALA A 517 -13.11 -25.67 -3.09
CA ALA A 517 -13.27 -24.29 -2.64
C ALA A 517 -12.04 -23.42 -2.99
N LYS A 518 -10.83 -23.98 -2.90
CA LYS A 518 -9.57 -23.32 -3.30
C LYS A 518 -9.48 -23.11 -4.82
N GLU A 519 -9.93 -24.09 -5.61
CA GLU A 519 -9.99 -23.97 -7.07
C GLU A 519 -11.01 -22.91 -7.52
N ASP A 520 -12.21 -22.94 -6.95
CA ASP A 520 -13.28 -21.99 -7.27
C ASP A 520 -12.91 -20.56 -6.79
N MET A 521 -12.26 -20.41 -5.64
CA MET A 521 -11.70 -19.12 -5.19
C MET A 521 -10.67 -18.56 -6.19
N ALA A 522 -9.82 -19.41 -6.77
CA ALA A 522 -8.83 -18.98 -7.77
C ALA A 522 -9.52 -18.48 -9.05
N LYS A 523 -10.52 -19.22 -9.56
CA LYS A 523 -11.33 -18.81 -10.72
C LYS A 523 -12.09 -17.50 -10.46
N LEU A 524 -12.65 -17.33 -9.26
CA LEU A 524 -13.35 -16.09 -8.87
C LEU A 524 -12.39 -14.89 -8.79
N LYS A 525 -11.15 -15.07 -8.33
CA LYS A 525 -10.13 -14.01 -8.36
C LYS A 525 -9.76 -13.61 -9.79
N GLU A 526 -9.56 -14.57 -10.69
CA GLU A 526 -9.29 -14.31 -12.11
C GLU A 526 -10.48 -13.61 -12.79
N LEU A 527 -11.70 -14.05 -12.51
CA LEU A 527 -12.94 -13.40 -12.95
C LEU A 527 -13.07 -11.96 -12.42
N GLY A 528 -12.79 -11.74 -11.13
CA GLY A 528 -12.80 -10.40 -10.52
C GLY A 528 -11.78 -9.45 -11.16
N GLN A 529 -10.60 -9.94 -11.54
CA GLN A 529 -9.61 -9.19 -12.31
C GLN A 529 -10.11 -8.88 -13.73
N LYS A 530 -10.71 -9.87 -14.42
CA LYS A 530 -11.30 -9.68 -15.76
C LYS A 530 -12.43 -8.65 -15.74
N ILE A 531 -13.33 -8.68 -14.75
CA ILE A 531 -14.39 -7.68 -14.57
C ILE A 531 -13.80 -6.30 -14.24
N SER A 532 -12.72 -6.23 -13.45
CA SER A 532 -12.04 -4.95 -13.16
C SER A 532 -11.49 -4.31 -14.45
N LYS A 533 -10.84 -5.09 -15.32
CA LYS A 533 -10.39 -4.63 -16.64
C LYS A 533 -11.56 -4.17 -17.51
N LEU A 534 -12.68 -4.90 -17.53
CA LEU A 534 -13.88 -4.50 -18.27
C LEU A 534 -14.45 -3.16 -17.78
N ILE A 535 -14.38 -2.87 -16.48
CA ILE A 535 -14.79 -1.56 -15.93
C ILE A 535 -13.88 -0.45 -16.46
N GLU A 536 -12.56 -0.65 -16.46
CA GLU A 536 -11.60 0.32 -17.01
C GLU A 536 -11.80 0.56 -18.52
N ASP A 537 -11.92 -0.52 -19.30
CA ASP A 537 -12.15 -0.45 -20.75
C ASP A 537 -13.51 0.23 -21.06
N GLN A 538 -14.57 -0.07 -20.30
CA GLN A 538 -15.87 0.58 -20.48
C GLN A 538 -15.84 2.07 -20.08
N GLN A 539 -15.15 2.45 -19.01
CA GLN A 539 -14.95 3.85 -18.61
C GLN A 539 -14.18 4.64 -19.69
N LYS A 540 -13.16 4.02 -20.29
CA LYS A 540 -12.41 4.60 -21.41
C LYS A 540 -13.30 4.84 -22.63
N VAL A 541 -14.10 3.85 -23.03
CA VAL A 541 -15.07 4.01 -24.13
C VAL A 541 -16.11 5.09 -23.83
N GLN A 542 -16.57 5.22 -22.58
CA GLN A 542 -17.48 6.30 -22.17
C GLN A 542 -16.81 7.69 -22.24
N MET A 543 -15.55 7.80 -21.81
CA MET A 543 -14.75 9.03 -21.92
C MET A 543 -14.54 9.47 -23.37
N ASP A 544 -14.21 8.54 -24.26
CA ASP A 544 -14.00 8.85 -25.68
C ASP A 544 -15.33 9.17 -26.39
N THR A 545 -16.43 8.48 -26.06
CA THR A 545 -17.79 8.86 -26.46
C THR A 545 -18.16 10.27 -26.00
N ALA A 546 -17.83 10.65 -24.76
CA ALA A 546 -18.10 12.00 -24.26
C ALA A 546 -17.32 13.08 -25.02
N LYS A 547 -16.05 12.84 -25.38
CA LYS A 547 -15.27 13.75 -26.23
C LYS A 547 -15.90 13.92 -27.61
N THR A 548 -16.33 12.83 -28.25
CA THR A 548 -17.01 12.88 -29.56
C THR A 548 -18.36 13.60 -29.47
N ALA A 549 -19.10 13.47 -28.37
CA ALA A 549 -20.35 14.20 -28.14
C ALA A 549 -20.13 15.73 -28.04
N GLU A 550 -19.15 16.18 -27.25
CA GLU A 550 -18.84 17.62 -27.12
C GLU A 550 -18.29 18.20 -28.43
N LYS A 551 -17.45 17.46 -29.18
CA LYS A 551 -17.01 17.88 -30.53
C LYS A 551 -18.19 18.05 -31.49
N LYS A 552 -19.11 17.08 -31.54
CA LYS A 552 -20.30 17.17 -32.40
C LYS A 552 -21.18 18.37 -32.04
N LYS A 553 -21.35 18.65 -30.75
CA LYS A 553 -22.06 19.83 -30.25
C LYS A 553 -21.36 21.15 -30.65
N ALA A 554 -20.03 21.17 -30.74
CA ALA A 554 -19.28 22.31 -31.27
C ALA A 554 -19.43 22.46 -32.79
N GLU A 555 -19.43 21.35 -33.55
CA GLU A 555 -19.69 21.34 -35.00
C GLU A 555 -21.12 21.81 -35.32
N ASP A 556 -22.13 21.29 -34.62
CA ASP A 556 -23.54 21.67 -34.78
C ASP A 556 -23.79 23.16 -34.45
N ASN A 557 -23.01 23.73 -33.52
CA ASN A 557 -23.04 25.17 -33.21
C ASN A 557 -22.30 26.02 -34.26
N ALA A 558 -21.22 25.51 -34.85
CA ALA A 558 -20.46 26.20 -35.90
C ALA A 558 -21.15 26.17 -37.28
N ALA A 559 -22.07 25.23 -37.51
CA ALA A 559 -22.78 25.04 -38.77
C ALA A 559 -23.98 26.01 -39.00
N LYS A 560 -24.15 27.06 -38.18
CA LYS A 560 -25.11 28.15 -38.43
C LYS A 560 -24.41 29.34 -39.13
N PRO A 561 -24.66 29.60 -40.43
CA PRO A 561 -24.05 30.72 -41.13
C PRO A 561 -24.82 32.02 -40.92
N GLU A 562 -24.13 33.09 -40.52
CA GLU A 562 -24.56 34.45 -40.80
C GLU A 562 -24.33 34.75 -42.28
N ASN A 563 -25.40 35.02 -43.03
CA ASN A 563 -25.33 35.44 -44.42
C ASN A 563 -26.01 36.80 -44.58
N ASN A 564 -25.28 37.82 -45.04
CA ASN A 564 -25.90 39.07 -45.49
C ASN A 564 -25.09 39.74 -46.63
N ALA A 565 -25.51 39.48 -47.87
CA ALA A 565 -25.22 40.25 -49.07
C ALA A 565 -26.36 39.95 -50.08
N GLY A 566 -26.89 40.97 -50.77
CA GLY A 566 -28.28 40.89 -51.25
C GLY A 566 -28.55 41.00 -52.75
N LYS A 567 -29.71 40.44 -53.14
CA LYS A 567 -30.62 40.80 -54.27
C LYS A 567 -30.11 40.64 -55.72
N PRO A 568 -31.03 40.65 -56.73
CA PRO A 568 -32.40 40.10 -56.82
C PRO A 568 -32.38 38.81 -57.72
N GLU A 569 -33.43 38.08 -58.13
CA GLU A 569 -34.75 38.46 -58.67
C GLU A 569 -35.64 37.18 -58.90
N ASN A 570 -36.97 37.34 -58.83
CA ASN A 570 -38.07 36.65 -59.55
C ASN A 570 -37.75 35.37 -60.40
N THR A 571 -38.48 34.24 -60.39
CA THR A 571 -39.94 34.03 -60.60
C THR A 571 -40.45 32.60 -60.23
N ALA A 572 -41.78 32.50 -59.99
CA ALA A 572 -42.72 31.38 -60.32
C ALA A 572 -42.44 29.87 -60.00
N LYS A 573 -43.42 29.29 -59.28
CA LYS A 573 -43.87 27.88 -59.14
C LYS A 573 -44.36 27.26 -60.50
N PRO A 574 -44.86 25.99 -60.58
CA PRO A 574 -44.67 24.75 -59.79
C PRO A 574 -44.40 23.46 -60.65
N GLU A 575 -44.34 22.28 -60.00
CA GLU A 575 -45.02 21.00 -60.36
C GLU A 575 -44.20 19.67 -60.43
N ASN A 576 -44.78 18.67 -59.74
CA ASN A 576 -44.93 17.23 -60.05
C ASN A 576 -43.76 16.22 -60.13
N ASN A 577 -43.90 15.24 -59.22
CA ASN A 577 -43.51 13.81 -59.21
C ASN A 577 -44.05 13.04 -60.47
N PRO A 578 -43.82 11.72 -60.69
CA PRO A 578 -42.90 10.74 -60.07
C PRO A 578 -42.08 9.89 -61.08
N GLY A 579 -41.22 8.95 -60.62
CA GLY A 579 -40.73 7.85 -61.51
C GLY A 579 -39.50 7.05 -61.06
N LYS A 580 -39.72 5.83 -60.53
CA LYS A 580 -38.79 4.67 -60.50
C LYS A 580 -39.12 3.79 -61.75
N PRO A 581 -38.41 2.68 -62.12
CA PRO A 581 -37.22 2.05 -61.52
C PRO A 581 -36.17 1.43 -62.50
N GLU A 582 -35.18 0.75 -61.89
CA GLU A 582 -34.63 -0.58 -62.28
C GLU A 582 -33.43 -0.80 -63.26
N ASN A 583 -32.64 -1.80 -62.84
CA ASN A 583 -31.80 -2.77 -63.57
C ASN A 583 -30.39 -2.43 -64.11
N ASN A 584 -29.42 -2.95 -63.34
CA ASN A 584 -28.14 -3.58 -63.73
C ASN A 584 -28.34 -4.65 -64.86
N PRO A 585 -27.33 -5.22 -65.57
CA PRO A 585 -25.91 -5.32 -65.18
C PRO A 585 -24.82 -5.23 -66.29
N SER A 586 -23.57 -5.50 -65.86
CA SER A 586 -22.44 -6.09 -66.63
C SER A 586 -21.27 -5.20 -67.10
N LYS A 587 -20.07 -5.67 -66.75
CA LYS A 587 -18.68 -5.26 -67.08
C LYS A 587 -18.14 -6.33 -68.07
N PRO A 588 -17.22 -6.10 -69.05
CA PRO A 588 -15.85 -5.62 -68.79
C PRO A 588 -15.08 -4.81 -69.87
N GLU A 589 -13.95 -4.21 -69.42
CA GLU A 589 -12.66 -3.93 -70.13
C GLU A 589 -12.65 -3.15 -71.48
N ASN A 590 -11.64 -2.36 -71.86
CA ASN A 590 -10.52 -1.69 -71.15
C ASN A 590 -9.83 -0.75 -72.19
N ALA A 591 -9.78 0.57 -71.97
CA ALA A 591 -8.84 1.48 -72.68
C ALA A 591 -8.80 2.90 -72.07
N GLY A 592 -7.60 3.48 -72.00
CA GLY A 592 -7.40 4.94 -72.09
C GLY A 592 -7.66 5.81 -70.85
N LYS A 593 -6.58 6.14 -70.12
CA LYS A 593 -6.43 7.46 -69.45
C LYS A 593 -6.11 8.50 -70.56
N PRO A 594 -6.48 9.79 -70.43
CA PRO A 594 -5.89 10.65 -69.39
C PRO A 594 -6.87 11.67 -68.73
N GLU A 595 -6.30 12.55 -67.90
CA GLU A 595 -6.82 13.88 -67.52
C GLU A 595 -8.05 14.01 -66.61
N ASN A 596 -7.78 13.73 -65.32
CA ASN A 596 -8.02 14.61 -64.18
C ASN A 596 -8.87 15.89 -64.39
N ALA A 597 -10.18 15.81 -64.10
CA ALA A 597 -10.99 16.95 -63.69
C ALA A 597 -11.53 16.69 -62.28
N GLY A 598 -11.10 17.50 -61.31
CA GLY A 598 -11.36 17.25 -59.89
C GLY A 598 -12.83 17.43 -59.51
N LYS A 599 -13.45 16.34 -59.03
CA LYS A 599 -14.73 16.37 -58.31
C LYS A 599 -14.42 16.31 -56.81
N PRO A 600 -14.86 17.29 -55.98
CA PRO A 600 -14.56 17.24 -54.56
C PRO A 600 -15.38 16.15 -53.88
N GLU A 601 -14.73 15.04 -53.52
CA GLU A 601 -15.30 14.07 -52.58
C GLU A 601 -15.42 14.73 -51.21
N ALA A 602 -16.66 15.01 -50.79
CA ALA A 602 -16.95 15.49 -49.45
C ALA A 602 -16.53 14.41 -48.43
N LYS A 603 -15.40 14.62 -47.75
CA LYS A 603 -15.00 13.78 -46.62
C LYS A 603 -16.10 13.81 -45.56
N ALA A 604 -16.55 12.64 -45.12
CA ALA A 604 -17.41 12.53 -43.94
C ALA A 604 -16.75 13.23 -42.74
N PRO A 605 -17.53 13.96 -41.91
CA PRO A 605 -16.99 14.75 -40.79
C PRO A 605 -16.21 13.87 -39.82
N GLU A 606 -15.19 14.46 -39.20
CA GLU A 606 -14.21 13.74 -38.39
C GLU A 606 -14.86 13.04 -37.19
N THR A 607 -15.86 13.69 -36.58
CA THR A 607 -16.74 13.14 -35.53
C THR A 607 -17.47 11.85 -35.94
N ALA A 608 -17.87 11.69 -37.20
CA ALA A 608 -18.54 10.45 -37.65
C ALA A 608 -17.58 9.25 -37.66
N LYS A 609 -16.29 9.48 -37.92
CA LYS A 609 -15.25 8.43 -37.85
C LYS A 609 -14.90 8.08 -36.41
N GLU A 610 -14.78 9.09 -35.55
CA GLU A 610 -14.59 8.87 -34.10
C GLU A 610 -15.77 8.10 -33.51
N ASN A 611 -17.00 8.44 -33.87
CA ASN A 611 -18.18 7.72 -33.35
C ASN A 611 -18.24 6.26 -33.81
N ALA A 612 -17.82 5.98 -35.06
CA ALA A 612 -17.69 4.60 -35.56
C ALA A 612 -16.53 3.83 -34.91
N ALA A 613 -15.47 4.51 -34.45
CA ALA A 613 -14.40 3.89 -33.64
C ALA A 613 -14.92 3.55 -32.23
N ASN A 614 -15.65 4.48 -31.60
CA ASN A 614 -16.31 4.26 -30.31
C ASN A 614 -17.32 3.10 -30.40
N ALA A 615 -18.09 2.98 -31.49
CA ALA A 615 -19.02 1.87 -31.73
C ALA A 615 -18.31 0.51 -31.79
N LYS A 616 -17.11 0.45 -32.39
CA LYS A 616 -16.29 -0.77 -32.45
C LYS A 616 -15.73 -1.15 -31.07
N ALA A 617 -15.14 -0.19 -30.36
CA ALA A 617 -14.63 -0.43 -29.01
C ALA A 617 -15.77 -0.85 -28.06
N GLN A 618 -16.95 -0.22 -28.18
CA GLN A 618 -18.15 -0.59 -27.41
C GLN A 618 -18.62 -2.02 -27.71
N ALA A 619 -18.49 -2.49 -28.95
CA ALA A 619 -18.80 -3.87 -29.34
C ALA A 619 -17.78 -4.88 -28.81
N GLU A 620 -16.50 -4.48 -28.71
CA GLU A 620 -15.42 -5.31 -28.18
C GLU A 620 -15.59 -5.53 -26.67
N VAL A 621 -15.83 -4.47 -25.89
CA VAL A 621 -16.13 -4.57 -24.45
C VAL A 621 -17.43 -5.34 -24.20
N ALA A 622 -18.47 -5.18 -25.03
CA ALA A 622 -19.69 -5.98 -24.94
C ALA A 622 -19.44 -7.48 -25.16
N LYS A 623 -18.56 -7.82 -26.11
CA LYS A 623 -18.17 -9.20 -26.38
C LYS A 623 -17.36 -9.78 -25.20
N GLU A 624 -16.32 -9.09 -24.74
CA GLU A 624 -15.51 -9.55 -23.60
C GLU A 624 -16.33 -9.67 -22.31
N THR A 625 -17.37 -8.85 -22.12
CA THR A 625 -18.35 -8.96 -21.02
C THR A 625 -19.22 -10.21 -21.16
N GLY A 626 -19.62 -10.56 -22.39
CA GLY A 626 -20.28 -11.85 -22.68
C GLY A 626 -19.37 -13.05 -22.40
N ASP A 627 -18.09 -12.96 -22.74
CA ASP A 627 -17.10 -14.00 -22.43
C ASP A 627 -16.89 -14.11 -20.89
N ALA A 628 -16.84 -12.98 -20.17
CA ALA A 628 -16.78 -12.96 -18.71
C ALA A 628 -18.01 -13.60 -18.05
N LYS A 629 -19.22 -13.49 -18.64
CA LYS A 629 -20.40 -14.20 -18.15
C LYS A 629 -20.26 -15.72 -18.30
N ALA A 630 -19.71 -16.20 -19.42
CA ALA A 630 -19.44 -17.63 -19.61
C ALA A 630 -18.37 -18.12 -18.61
N ASP A 631 -17.38 -17.30 -18.29
CA ASP A 631 -16.37 -17.63 -17.28
C ASP A 631 -16.92 -17.56 -15.85
N ALA A 632 -17.89 -16.69 -15.57
CA ALA A 632 -18.61 -16.65 -14.29
C ALA A 632 -19.33 -17.99 -14.00
N GLN A 633 -19.95 -18.59 -15.02
CA GLN A 633 -20.56 -19.93 -14.89
C GLN A 633 -19.51 -21.02 -14.63
N LYS A 634 -18.33 -20.97 -15.26
CA LYS A 634 -17.22 -21.92 -15.02
C LYS A 634 -16.56 -21.74 -13.64
N ALA A 635 -16.63 -20.53 -13.09
CA ALA A 635 -16.07 -20.15 -11.79
C ALA A 635 -17.02 -20.44 -10.61
N ASN A 636 -18.18 -21.07 -10.84
CA ASN A 636 -19.25 -21.23 -9.85
C ASN A 636 -19.68 -19.90 -9.20
N ALA A 637 -19.55 -18.77 -9.92
CA ALA A 637 -19.90 -17.44 -9.44
C ALA A 637 -21.41 -17.32 -9.15
N PRO A 638 -21.85 -16.39 -8.28
CA PRO A 638 -23.24 -16.33 -7.88
C PRO A 638 -24.09 -15.86 -9.05
N GLU A 639 -25.33 -16.35 -9.14
CA GLU A 639 -26.23 -16.03 -10.26
C GLU A 639 -26.44 -14.52 -10.44
N ALA A 640 -26.41 -13.76 -9.34
CA ALA A 640 -26.39 -12.29 -9.33
C ALA A 640 -25.25 -11.69 -10.18
N ALA A 641 -24.04 -12.28 -10.15
CA ALA A 641 -22.92 -11.83 -10.98
C ALA A 641 -23.17 -12.12 -12.47
N ALA A 642 -23.67 -13.31 -12.81
CA ALA A 642 -23.98 -13.67 -14.19
C ALA A 642 -25.13 -12.82 -14.78
N ASN A 643 -26.12 -12.47 -13.96
CA ASN A 643 -27.23 -11.59 -14.33
C ASN A 643 -26.78 -10.14 -14.50
N ALA A 644 -25.91 -9.64 -13.62
CA ALA A 644 -25.31 -8.32 -13.74
C ALA A 644 -24.40 -8.21 -14.99
N LEU A 645 -23.62 -9.24 -15.32
CA LEU A 645 -22.83 -9.26 -16.58
C LEU A 645 -23.73 -9.27 -17.83
N GLU A 646 -24.89 -9.95 -17.80
CA GLU A 646 -25.86 -9.89 -18.90
C GLU A 646 -26.51 -8.51 -19.04
N ALA A 647 -26.87 -7.86 -17.92
CA ALA A 647 -27.39 -6.50 -17.89
C ALA A 647 -26.35 -5.50 -18.46
N ALA A 648 -25.10 -5.60 -17.99
CA ALA A 648 -23.98 -4.81 -18.50
C ALA A 648 -23.84 -4.95 -20.01
N LYS A 649 -23.77 -6.20 -20.51
CA LYS A 649 -23.67 -6.49 -21.95
C LYS A 649 -24.84 -5.90 -22.74
N LYS A 650 -26.09 -6.07 -22.28
CA LYS A 650 -27.28 -5.53 -22.94
C LYS A 650 -27.25 -4.00 -23.01
N ASN A 651 -26.78 -3.34 -21.94
CA ASN A 651 -26.60 -1.89 -21.90
C ASN A 651 -25.46 -1.44 -22.84
N MET A 652 -24.35 -2.19 -22.94
CA MET A 652 -23.30 -1.94 -23.94
C MET A 652 -23.80 -2.10 -25.39
N GLU A 653 -24.64 -3.10 -25.68
CA GLU A 653 -25.28 -3.29 -26.99
C GLU A 653 -26.25 -2.14 -27.32
N ALA A 654 -27.02 -1.65 -26.34
CA ALA A 654 -27.87 -0.47 -26.49
C ALA A 654 -27.04 0.80 -26.76
N ALA A 655 -25.94 1.01 -26.04
CA ALA A 655 -24.99 2.09 -26.28
C ALA A 655 -24.41 2.03 -27.70
N LYS A 656 -23.95 0.84 -28.12
CA LYS A 656 -23.47 0.61 -29.49
C LYS A 656 -24.53 0.99 -30.53
N GLY A 657 -25.79 0.58 -30.33
CA GLY A 657 -26.89 0.94 -31.23
C GLY A 657 -27.20 2.44 -31.34
N GLN A 658 -26.75 3.27 -30.38
CA GLN A 658 -26.77 4.73 -30.50
C GLN A 658 -25.50 5.26 -31.20
N LEU A 659 -24.35 4.63 -30.98
CA LEU A 659 -23.10 4.97 -31.66
C LEU A 659 -23.13 4.64 -33.17
N ASP A 660 -23.83 3.57 -33.57
CA ASP A 660 -24.13 3.22 -34.96
C ASP A 660 -25.11 4.22 -35.63
N LYS A 661 -25.78 5.08 -34.85
CA LYS A 661 -26.71 6.15 -35.30
C LYS A 661 -26.09 7.56 -35.19
N PRO A 662 -24.76 7.71 -35.37
CA PRO A 662 -23.99 8.90 -34.98
C PRO A 662 -24.41 9.68 -33.72
N ASN A 663 -24.95 9.01 -32.69
CA ASN A 663 -25.53 9.67 -31.50
C ASN A 663 -24.70 9.40 -30.23
N ALA A 664 -23.52 10.02 -30.18
CA ALA A 664 -22.60 9.96 -29.05
C ALA A 664 -23.27 10.31 -27.70
N GLN A 665 -24.14 11.33 -27.69
CA GLN A 665 -24.75 11.79 -26.44
C GLN A 665 -25.76 10.77 -25.86
N ALA A 666 -26.61 10.17 -26.69
CA ALA A 666 -27.56 9.14 -26.24
C ALA A 666 -26.90 7.80 -25.88
N ALA A 667 -25.64 7.57 -26.28
CA ALA A 667 -24.88 6.39 -25.85
C ALA A 667 -24.40 6.47 -24.40
N ARG A 668 -24.23 7.68 -23.82
CA ARG A 668 -23.57 7.88 -22.51
C ARG A 668 -24.34 7.32 -21.33
N GLU A 669 -25.67 7.33 -21.38
CA GLU A 669 -26.56 6.80 -20.35
C GLU A 669 -26.48 5.26 -20.26
N PRO A 670 -26.71 4.48 -21.34
CA PRO A 670 -26.51 3.03 -21.29
C PRO A 670 -25.04 2.64 -21.02
N GLN A 671 -24.06 3.46 -21.39
CA GLN A 671 -22.66 3.26 -20.96
C GLN A 671 -22.47 3.41 -19.44
N ALA A 672 -23.19 4.33 -18.78
CA ALA A 672 -23.13 4.49 -17.33
C ALA A 672 -23.82 3.32 -16.61
N GLN A 673 -24.97 2.87 -17.12
CA GLN A 673 -25.69 1.71 -16.60
C GLN A 673 -24.82 0.45 -16.71
N ALA A 674 -24.14 0.24 -17.85
CA ALA A 674 -23.20 -0.87 -18.02
C ALA A 674 -22.04 -0.88 -17.01
N ILE A 675 -21.52 0.29 -16.60
CA ILE A 675 -20.48 0.38 -15.56
C ILE A 675 -21.04 -0.01 -14.20
N ALA A 676 -22.24 0.45 -13.84
CA ALA A 676 -22.89 0.08 -12.59
C ALA A 676 -23.18 -1.43 -12.51
N ASP A 677 -23.63 -2.03 -13.61
CA ASP A 677 -23.85 -3.47 -13.74
C ASP A 677 -22.54 -4.28 -13.60
N LEU A 678 -21.44 -3.85 -14.25
CA LEU A 678 -20.12 -4.46 -14.07
C LEU A 678 -19.61 -4.36 -12.62
N GLN A 679 -19.84 -3.23 -11.94
CA GLN A 679 -19.51 -3.05 -10.53
C GLN A 679 -20.33 -3.96 -9.61
N ALA A 680 -21.62 -4.13 -9.89
CA ALA A 680 -22.48 -5.08 -9.18
C ALA A 680 -22.01 -6.53 -9.39
N ALA A 681 -21.61 -6.90 -10.62
CA ALA A 681 -21.02 -8.21 -10.90
C ALA A 681 -19.72 -8.44 -10.11
N LYS A 682 -18.81 -7.45 -10.10
CA LYS A 682 -17.56 -7.51 -9.32
C LYS A 682 -17.84 -7.72 -7.83
N LYS A 683 -18.74 -6.92 -7.25
CA LYS A 683 -19.12 -6.99 -5.83
C LYS A 683 -19.64 -8.39 -5.45
N ALA A 684 -20.46 -9.00 -6.28
CA ALA A 684 -20.99 -10.35 -6.05
C ALA A 684 -19.89 -11.44 -6.15
N VAL A 685 -18.97 -11.32 -7.11
CA VAL A 685 -17.79 -12.22 -7.23
C VAL A 685 -16.86 -12.10 -6.03
N ASP A 686 -16.53 -10.88 -5.61
CA ASP A 686 -15.67 -10.63 -4.44
C ASP A 686 -16.28 -11.16 -3.14
N GLN A 687 -17.61 -11.00 -2.96
CA GLN A 687 -18.33 -11.53 -1.79
C GLN A 687 -18.24 -13.06 -1.70
N GLN A 688 -18.43 -13.78 -2.81
CA GLN A 688 -18.31 -15.24 -2.80
C GLN A 688 -16.84 -15.69 -2.63
N ALA A 689 -15.88 -14.96 -3.21
CA ALA A 689 -14.45 -15.22 -2.98
C ALA A 689 -14.05 -15.02 -1.50
N ALA A 690 -14.67 -14.07 -0.79
CA ALA A 690 -14.48 -13.87 0.65
C ALA A 690 -15.11 -15.00 1.49
N GLN A 691 -16.33 -15.44 1.16
CA GLN A 691 -16.97 -16.59 1.80
C GLN A 691 -16.10 -17.86 1.70
N LEU A 692 -15.60 -18.16 0.48
CA LEU A 692 -14.66 -19.27 0.27
C LEU A 692 -13.32 -19.06 1.01
N ALA A 693 -12.84 -17.82 1.19
CA ALA A 693 -11.66 -17.54 2.01
C ALA A 693 -11.88 -17.99 3.47
N SER A 694 -13.03 -17.62 4.04
CA SER A 694 -13.46 -17.95 5.40
C SER A 694 -13.64 -19.47 5.58
N GLU A 695 -14.28 -20.14 4.62
CA GLU A 695 -14.38 -21.60 4.56
C GLU A 695 -13.00 -22.27 4.55
N LEU A 696 -12.05 -21.77 3.76
CA LEU A 696 -10.66 -22.24 3.70
C LEU A 696 -9.84 -21.93 4.97
N GLY A 697 -10.37 -21.12 5.90
CA GLY A 697 -9.65 -20.70 7.10
C GLY A 697 -8.60 -19.62 6.85
N GLN A 698 -8.64 -18.98 5.68
CA GLN A 698 -7.88 -17.74 5.48
C GLN A 698 -8.52 -16.68 6.39
N PRO A 699 -7.73 -15.86 7.09
CA PRO A 699 -8.29 -14.87 7.98
C PRO A 699 -8.98 -13.80 7.13
N GLU A 700 -10.29 -13.65 7.28
CA GLU A 700 -10.93 -12.37 6.98
C GLU A 700 -10.26 -11.34 7.89
N GLY A 701 -9.32 -10.57 7.36
CA GLY A 701 -8.71 -9.48 8.11
C GLY A 701 -9.83 -8.55 8.60
N ASN A 702 -9.81 -8.16 9.87
CA ASN A 702 -10.80 -7.22 10.43
C ASN A 702 -10.91 -5.95 9.55
N ASP A 703 -9.81 -5.56 8.91
CA ASP A 703 -9.71 -4.46 7.96
C ASP A 703 -10.56 -4.66 6.70
N GLN A 704 -10.71 -5.89 6.19
CA GLN A 704 -11.56 -6.18 5.01
C GLN A 704 -13.04 -6.03 5.33
N LYS A 705 -13.48 -6.50 6.51
CA LYS A 705 -14.85 -6.32 7.00
C LYS A 705 -15.14 -4.85 7.31
N ALA A 706 -14.19 -4.14 7.91
CA ALA A 706 -14.24 -2.70 8.12
C ALA A 706 -14.35 -1.93 6.79
N MET A 707 -13.52 -2.25 5.79
CA MET A 707 -13.57 -1.63 4.47
C MET A 707 -14.86 -1.95 3.71
N ALA A 708 -15.42 -3.15 3.84
CA ALA A 708 -16.70 -3.52 3.24
C ALA A 708 -17.88 -2.76 3.87
N ASN A 709 -17.90 -2.64 5.21
CA ASN A 709 -18.90 -1.85 5.93
C ASN A 709 -18.79 -0.35 5.58
N ALA A 710 -17.56 0.18 5.50
CA ALA A 710 -17.29 1.56 5.12
C ALA A 710 -17.76 1.87 3.69
N ALA A 711 -17.48 0.98 2.73
CA ALA A 711 -17.96 1.11 1.36
C ALA A 711 -19.51 1.08 1.31
N ALA A 712 -20.16 0.17 2.03
CA ALA A 712 -21.63 0.10 2.07
C ALA A 712 -22.28 1.36 2.67
N ALA A 713 -21.70 1.95 3.71
CA ALA A 713 -22.19 3.19 4.31
C ALA A 713 -21.95 4.42 3.40
N ILE A 714 -20.84 4.46 2.66
CA ILE A 714 -20.58 5.49 1.64
C ILE A 714 -21.56 5.37 0.47
N ASP A 715 -21.82 4.15 -0.03
CA ASP A 715 -22.85 3.88 -1.05
C ASP A 715 -24.22 4.43 -0.59
N GLN A 716 -24.63 4.14 0.66
CA GLN A 716 -25.91 4.59 1.22
C GLN A 716 -25.96 6.10 1.45
N ALA A 717 -24.88 6.72 1.96
CA ALA A 717 -24.80 8.17 2.11
C ALA A 717 -24.87 8.89 0.75
N GLN A 718 -24.29 8.30 -0.30
CA GLN A 718 -24.34 8.84 -1.66
C GLN A 718 -25.75 8.72 -2.29
N GLN A 719 -26.50 7.65 -2.00
CA GLN A 719 -27.91 7.53 -2.39
C GLN A 719 -28.78 8.62 -1.73
N GLN A 720 -28.63 8.81 -0.41
CA GLN A 720 -29.35 9.84 0.34
C GLN A 720 -29.00 11.26 -0.16
N LEU A 721 -27.72 11.54 -0.46
CA LEU A 721 -27.29 12.80 -1.04
C LEU A 721 -27.90 13.06 -2.43
N ASN A 722 -27.97 12.05 -3.30
CA ASN A 722 -28.59 12.20 -4.62
C ASN A 722 -30.09 12.51 -4.50
N GLU A 723 -30.80 11.88 -3.55
CA GLU A 723 -32.20 12.19 -3.25
C GLU A 723 -32.38 13.65 -2.77
N ALA A 724 -31.47 14.14 -1.92
CA ALA A 724 -31.48 15.53 -1.45
C ALA A 724 -31.22 16.54 -2.58
N MET A 725 -30.23 16.28 -3.43
CA MET A 725 -29.91 17.18 -4.56
C MET A 725 -31.08 17.29 -5.55
N ALA A 726 -31.77 16.18 -5.85
CA ALA A 726 -32.97 16.20 -6.68
C ALA A 726 -34.09 17.10 -6.12
N LYS A 727 -34.18 17.23 -4.78
CA LYS A 727 -35.15 18.12 -4.10
C LYS A 727 -34.71 19.59 -4.09
N LEU A 728 -33.40 19.88 -4.04
CA LEU A 728 -32.85 21.25 -4.05
C LEU A 728 -32.78 21.88 -5.45
N GLN A 729 -32.54 21.06 -6.48
CA GLN A 729 -32.24 21.50 -7.84
C GLN A 729 -33.26 22.47 -8.47
N PRO A 730 -34.59 22.32 -8.30
CA PRO A 730 -35.57 23.27 -8.88
C PRO A 730 -35.51 24.67 -8.25
N GLN A 731 -35.19 24.75 -6.96
CA GLN A 731 -35.22 26.00 -6.19
C GLN A 731 -33.96 26.82 -6.42
N ALA A 732 -32.79 26.17 -6.40
CA ALA A 732 -31.52 26.83 -6.66
C ALA A 732 -31.42 27.31 -8.12
N ALA A 733 -31.93 26.54 -9.09
CA ALA A 733 -32.01 26.99 -10.49
C ALA A 733 -32.86 28.25 -10.65
N LEU A 734 -34.01 28.35 -9.95
CA LEU A 734 -34.86 29.54 -9.96
C LEU A 734 -34.18 30.74 -9.26
N ALA A 735 -33.49 30.50 -8.15
CA ALA A 735 -32.72 31.52 -7.42
C ALA A 735 -31.57 32.10 -8.26
N GLU A 736 -30.83 31.24 -8.96
CA GLU A 736 -29.71 31.65 -9.82
C GLU A 736 -30.21 32.43 -11.04
N GLN A 737 -31.29 31.97 -11.71
CA GLN A 737 -31.93 32.73 -12.79
C GLN A 737 -32.39 34.11 -12.33
N LEU A 738 -32.99 34.20 -11.15
CA LEU A 738 -33.45 35.46 -10.55
C LEU A 738 -32.28 36.41 -10.24
N MET A 739 -31.18 35.88 -9.70
CA MET A 739 -29.95 36.66 -9.46
C MET A 739 -29.36 37.19 -10.76
N GLN A 740 -29.21 36.36 -11.79
CA GLN A 740 -28.72 36.77 -13.10
C GLN A 740 -29.62 37.84 -13.73
N LYS A 741 -30.95 37.71 -13.60
CA LYS A 741 -31.91 38.69 -14.10
C LYS A 741 -31.77 40.05 -13.40
N GLN A 742 -31.58 40.07 -12.07
CA GLN A 742 -31.32 41.33 -11.35
C GLN A 742 -29.98 41.99 -11.76
N GLN A 743 -28.93 41.20 -12.00
CA GLN A 743 -27.65 41.73 -12.50
C GLN A 743 -27.80 42.35 -13.91
N GLN A 744 -28.57 41.73 -14.79
CA GLN A 744 -28.88 42.26 -16.13
C GLN A 744 -29.67 43.59 -16.04
N ILE A 745 -30.71 43.64 -15.21
CA ILE A 745 -31.50 44.87 -14.98
C ILE A 745 -30.60 45.99 -14.42
N ALA A 746 -29.77 45.69 -13.41
CA ALA A 746 -28.84 46.66 -12.84
C ALA A 746 -27.80 47.16 -13.86
N LYS A 747 -27.31 46.30 -14.75
CA LYS A 747 -26.37 46.69 -15.82
C LYS A 747 -27.06 47.61 -16.83
N ALA A 748 -28.23 47.25 -17.33
CA ALA A 748 -28.97 48.03 -18.32
C ALA A 748 -29.40 49.41 -17.79
N LEU A 749 -29.86 49.49 -16.53
CA LEU A 749 -30.15 50.77 -15.86
C LEU A 749 -28.89 51.66 -15.75
N GLY A 750 -27.74 51.06 -15.48
CA GLY A 750 -26.45 51.76 -15.46
C GLY A 750 -25.93 52.23 -16.83
N GLU A 751 -26.47 51.68 -17.92
CA GLU A 751 -26.19 52.16 -19.29
C GLU A 751 -27.14 53.30 -19.67
N ILE A 752 -28.43 53.20 -19.31
CA ILE A 752 -29.43 54.28 -19.52
C ILE A 752 -29.10 55.53 -18.68
N ALA A 753 -28.61 55.36 -17.45
CA ALA A 753 -28.21 56.46 -16.58
C ALA A 753 -27.11 57.37 -17.16
N LYS A 754 -26.44 56.97 -18.26
CA LYS A 754 -25.41 57.76 -18.97
C LYS A 754 -25.98 58.66 -20.08
N GLY A 755 -27.30 58.63 -20.32
CA GLY A 755 -27.96 59.21 -21.51
C GLY A 755 -28.88 60.42 -21.31
N ALA A 756 -28.89 61.05 -20.12
CA ALA A 756 -29.76 62.16 -19.70
C ALA A 756 -31.29 61.84 -19.64
N PRO A 757 -32.15 62.75 -19.13
CA PRO A 757 -31.95 63.74 -18.07
C PRO A 757 -32.59 63.31 -16.73
N ALA A 758 -33.19 62.11 -16.65
CA ALA A 758 -33.85 61.58 -15.45
C ALA A 758 -32.84 60.85 -14.52
N GLU A 759 -31.70 61.46 -14.24
CA GLU A 759 -30.54 60.78 -13.65
C GLU A 759 -30.80 60.19 -12.26
N ALA A 760 -31.51 60.92 -11.38
CA ALA A 760 -31.77 60.46 -10.01
C ALA A 760 -32.62 59.17 -9.92
N PRO A 761 -33.86 59.08 -10.47
CA PRO A 761 -34.68 57.87 -10.34
C PRO A 761 -34.08 56.64 -11.02
N VAL A 762 -33.37 56.81 -12.15
CA VAL A 762 -32.69 55.69 -12.83
C VAL A 762 -31.49 55.19 -12.01
N GLN A 763 -30.71 56.08 -11.40
CA GLN A 763 -29.60 55.68 -10.51
C GLN A 763 -30.10 55.04 -9.21
N GLU A 764 -31.23 55.48 -8.65
CA GLU A 764 -31.86 54.82 -7.50
C GLU A 764 -32.36 53.42 -7.88
N ALA A 765 -33.01 53.28 -9.04
CA ALA A 765 -33.42 51.99 -9.56
C ALA A 765 -32.24 51.04 -9.77
N GLN A 766 -31.13 51.53 -10.34
CA GLN A 766 -29.90 50.78 -10.54
C GLN A 766 -29.32 50.26 -9.22
N LYS A 767 -29.20 51.14 -8.22
CA LYS A 767 -28.68 50.79 -6.87
C LYS A 767 -29.59 49.79 -6.18
N ALA A 768 -30.91 49.93 -6.31
CA ALA A 768 -31.87 48.99 -5.77
C ALA A 768 -31.83 47.62 -6.47
N ALA A 769 -31.69 47.57 -7.81
CA ALA A 769 -31.57 46.33 -8.55
C ALA A 769 -30.26 45.57 -8.20
N ALA A 770 -29.14 46.30 -8.05
CA ALA A 770 -27.86 45.74 -7.61
C ALA A 770 -27.94 45.19 -6.17
N LYS A 771 -28.51 45.97 -5.22
CA LYS A 771 -28.76 45.49 -3.86
C LYS A 771 -29.69 44.29 -3.81
N ALA A 772 -30.68 44.20 -4.69
CA ALA A 772 -31.51 43.00 -4.77
C ALA A 772 -30.71 41.75 -5.18
N ALA A 773 -29.76 41.86 -6.11
CA ALA A 773 -28.87 40.76 -6.46
C ALA A 773 -27.94 40.35 -5.31
N GLU A 774 -27.40 41.33 -4.57
CA GLU A 774 -26.59 41.13 -3.36
C GLU A 774 -27.39 40.42 -2.25
N GLN A 775 -28.60 40.90 -1.96
CA GLN A 775 -29.49 40.29 -0.96
C GLN A 775 -29.94 38.86 -1.34
N LEU A 776 -30.04 38.52 -2.63
CA LEU A 776 -30.26 37.12 -3.07
C LEU A 776 -29.04 36.23 -2.79
N ALA A 777 -27.83 36.74 -3.01
CA ALA A 777 -26.60 36.01 -2.71
C ALA A 777 -26.41 35.82 -1.19
N GLU A 778 -26.86 36.78 -0.37
CA GLU A 778 -26.92 36.69 1.09
C GLU A 778 -28.09 35.86 1.63
N ASN A 779 -28.89 35.22 0.78
CA ASN A 779 -30.11 34.48 1.12
C ASN A 779 -31.21 35.31 1.84
N ASN A 780 -31.11 36.65 1.82
CA ASN A 780 -32.16 37.54 2.33
C ASN A 780 -33.23 37.79 1.26
N LEU A 781 -34.02 36.77 0.96
CA LEU A 781 -35.11 36.86 -0.01
C LEU A 781 -36.15 37.97 0.30
N PRO A 782 -36.55 38.23 1.57
CA PRO A 782 -37.40 39.39 1.90
C PRO A 782 -36.75 40.74 1.55
N GLY A 783 -35.47 40.93 1.89
CA GLY A 783 -34.71 42.12 1.54
C GLY A 783 -34.49 42.27 0.04
N ALA A 784 -34.29 41.16 -0.69
CA ALA A 784 -34.23 41.14 -2.14
C ALA A 784 -35.55 41.60 -2.76
N ILE A 785 -36.70 41.05 -2.32
CA ILE A 785 -38.04 41.44 -2.80
C ILE A 785 -38.32 42.92 -2.51
N GLU A 786 -37.90 43.44 -1.35
CA GLU A 786 -38.05 44.87 -1.03
C GLU A 786 -37.22 45.75 -1.99
N ASN A 787 -35.96 45.37 -2.25
CA ASN A 787 -35.10 46.11 -3.17
C ASN A 787 -35.52 45.97 -4.64
N MET A 788 -36.08 44.83 -5.07
CA MET A 788 -36.72 44.68 -6.39
C MET A 788 -37.92 45.62 -6.55
N LYS A 789 -38.76 45.74 -5.51
CA LYS A 789 -39.89 46.70 -5.50
C LYS A 789 -39.43 48.16 -5.51
N LYS A 790 -38.30 48.48 -4.85
CA LYS A 790 -37.67 49.81 -4.94
C LYS A 790 -37.13 50.08 -6.36
N ALA A 791 -36.49 49.09 -6.98
CA ALA A 791 -36.02 49.18 -8.35
C ALA A 791 -37.19 49.40 -9.34
N GLN A 792 -38.28 48.65 -9.17
CA GLN A 792 -39.50 48.80 -9.97
C GLN A 792 -40.07 50.23 -9.87
N LYS A 793 -40.22 50.78 -8.65
CA LYS A 793 -40.68 52.16 -8.46
C LYS A 793 -39.77 53.21 -9.09
N GLY A 794 -38.45 53.01 -9.03
CA GLY A 794 -37.49 53.92 -9.67
C GLY A 794 -37.56 53.88 -11.20
N ILE A 795 -37.81 52.70 -11.78
CA ILE A 795 -38.07 52.56 -13.23
C ILE A 795 -39.38 53.26 -13.61
N GLU A 796 -40.46 53.03 -12.86
CA GLU A 796 -41.77 53.66 -13.08
C GLU A 796 -41.67 55.20 -12.97
N ALA A 797 -40.96 55.73 -11.98
CA ALA A 797 -40.73 57.17 -11.80
C ALA A 797 -39.85 57.82 -12.88
N ALA A 798 -39.06 57.03 -13.61
CA ALA A 798 -38.22 57.49 -14.72
C ALA A 798 -38.95 57.46 -16.09
N GLN A 799 -40.13 56.85 -16.18
CA GLN A 799 -40.92 56.87 -17.40
C GLN A 799 -41.52 58.26 -17.65
N PRO A 800 -41.39 58.83 -18.87
CA PRO A 800 -42.02 60.11 -19.18
C PRO A 800 -43.55 59.96 -19.17
N ALA A 801 -44.24 60.89 -18.52
CA ALA A 801 -45.71 60.91 -18.45
C ALA A 801 -46.34 61.23 -19.82
N GLY A 802 -46.53 60.19 -20.64
CA GLY A 802 -47.38 60.22 -21.83
C GLY A 802 -48.82 59.87 -21.47
N GLU A 803 -49.71 60.86 -21.53
CA GLU A 803 -51.18 60.75 -21.43
C GLU A 803 -51.77 60.18 -20.10
N LYS A 804 -52.67 60.96 -19.49
CA LYS A 804 -53.44 60.52 -18.31
C LYS A 804 -54.48 59.45 -18.70
N PRO A 805 -54.64 58.37 -17.92
CA PRO A 805 -55.91 57.67 -17.80
C PRO A 805 -56.95 58.58 -17.13
N GLN A 806 -58.21 58.48 -17.52
CA GLN A 806 -59.30 59.20 -16.85
C GLN A 806 -59.52 58.65 -15.42
N GLY A 807 -59.39 59.51 -14.42
CA GLY A 807 -59.76 59.26 -13.03
C GLY A 807 -60.50 60.47 -12.47
N GLN A 808 -61.63 60.24 -11.82
CA GLN A 808 -62.50 61.30 -11.29
C GLN A 808 -61.82 62.08 -10.15
N GLY A 809 -62.15 63.36 -10.01
CA GLY A 809 -61.42 64.27 -9.13
C GLY A 809 -62.14 64.60 -7.83
N GLU A 810 -61.37 65.16 -6.90
CA GLU A 810 -61.86 66.02 -5.82
C GLU A 810 -60.90 67.22 -5.69
N LYS A 811 -61.44 68.37 -5.29
CA LYS A 811 -60.70 69.64 -5.17
C LYS A 811 -61.19 70.38 -3.93
N PRO A 812 -60.31 70.75 -2.97
CA PRO A 812 -60.69 71.64 -1.89
C PRO A 812 -60.71 73.09 -2.38
N GLN A 813 -61.73 73.85 -1.95
CA GLN A 813 -61.77 75.31 -2.10
C GLN A 813 -61.16 75.99 -0.86
N GLY A 814 -60.24 76.92 -1.12
CA GLY A 814 -59.95 78.06 -0.24
C GLY A 814 -60.47 79.34 -0.90
N GLN A 815 -60.95 80.30 -0.11
CA GLN A 815 -61.73 81.46 -0.57
C GLN A 815 -60.86 82.57 -1.21
N GLY A 816 -61.44 83.35 -2.13
CA GLY A 816 -60.80 84.52 -2.75
C GLY A 816 -61.68 85.13 -3.86
N GLU A 817 -62.19 86.34 -3.63
CA GLU A 817 -63.34 86.97 -4.30
C GLU A 817 -63.15 87.51 -5.74
N LYS A 818 -64.08 87.14 -6.64
CA LYS A 818 -64.90 88.02 -7.54
C LYS A 818 -64.21 88.90 -8.65
N PRO A 819 -64.93 89.53 -9.62
CA PRO A 819 -65.01 88.95 -10.97
C PRO A 819 -64.92 89.91 -12.21
N SER A 820 -65.11 89.33 -13.41
CA SER A 820 -65.85 89.85 -14.60
C SER A 820 -65.10 90.49 -15.81
N GLY A 821 -65.66 90.27 -17.02
CA GLY A 821 -65.22 90.75 -18.34
C GLY A 821 -64.88 89.59 -19.32
N GLN A 822 -65.82 88.95 -20.04
CA GLN A 822 -66.50 89.33 -21.32
C GLN A 822 -65.58 89.50 -22.56
N GLY A 823 -66.04 88.97 -23.72
CA GLY A 823 -65.37 89.01 -25.04
C GLY A 823 -65.02 87.60 -25.55
N GLU A 824 -65.99 86.80 -26.02
CA GLU A 824 -66.52 86.73 -27.39
C GLU A 824 -65.62 86.04 -28.44
N LYS A 825 -66.26 85.16 -29.21
CA LYS A 825 -65.72 84.39 -30.35
C LYS A 825 -66.08 85.13 -31.64
N PRO A 826 -65.36 84.90 -32.75
CA PRO A 826 -66.05 84.26 -33.87
C PRO A 826 -65.21 83.23 -34.64
N SER A 827 -65.80 82.72 -35.72
CA SER A 827 -65.49 81.45 -36.40
C SER A 827 -65.25 81.57 -37.92
N GLY A 828 -64.55 80.60 -38.51
CA GLY A 828 -64.62 80.20 -39.92
C GLY A 828 -63.90 78.85 -40.07
N GLN A 829 -64.49 77.70 -40.47
CA GLN A 829 -65.24 77.26 -41.68
C GLN A 829 -64.39 77.06 -42.95
N GLY A 830 -64.66 75.95 -43.66
CA GLY A 830 -63.89 75.41 -44.80
C GLY A 830 -63.40 73.97 -44.53
N GLU A 831 -64.27 72.98 -44.35
CA GLU A 831 -64.94 72.16 -45.39
C GLU A 831 -64.09 71.03 -46.01
N LYS A 832 -64.73 69.86 -46.15
CA LYS A 832 -64.21 68.53 -46.56
C LYS A 832 -65.02 68.07 -47.78
N PRO A 833 -64.47 67.27 -48.71
CA PRO A 833 -64.82 65.83 -48.79
C PRO A 833 -63.59 65.00 -49.27
N SER A 834 -63.58 63.72 -49.65
CA SER A 834 -64.32 62.45 -49.38
C SER A 834 -63.43 61.30 -49.88
N GLY A 835 -63.54 60.03 -49.46
CA GLY A 835 -64.44 59.38 -48.51
C GLY A 835 -64.00 57.92 -48.23
N GLN A 836 -64.83 57.20 -47.46
CA GLN A 836 -64.97 55.73 -47.21
C GLN A 836 -63.96 54.78 -47.93
N GLY A 837 -63.38 53.75 -47.30
CA GLY A 837 -63.87 52.82 -46.27
C GLY A 837 -63.59 51.40 -46.81
N GLU A 838 -63.03 50.43 -46.10
CA GLU A 838 -63.66 49.64 -45.02
C GLU A 838 -62.62 48.95 -44.09
N LYS A 839 -63.10 48.42 -42.97
CA LYS A 839 -62.38 47.60 -41.96
C LYS A 839 -62.66 46.10 -42.24
N PRO A 840 -61.88 45.13 -41.72
CA PRO A 840 -62.15 44.68 -40.35
C PRO A 840 -60.94 44.14 -39.54
N SER A 841 -61.26 43.75 -38.30
CA SER A 841 -60.50 42.99 -37.28
C SER A 841 -59.82 41.69 -37.77
N GLY A 842 -58.89 41.07 -37.03
CA GLY A 842 -58.62 41.20 -35.59
C GLY A 842 -57.32 40.50 -35.12
N GLN A 843 -57.22 40.27 -33.80
CA GLN A 843 -55.97 39.97 -33.07
C GLN A 843 -55.38 38.57 -33.32
N GLY A 844 -54.05 38.49 -33.26
CA GLY A 844 -53.26 37.27 -33.10
C GLY A 844 -51.93 37.62 -32.42
N GLU A 845 -51.59 36.92 -31.34
CA GLU A 845 -50.47 37.24 -30.46
C GLU A 845 -49.11 37.01 -31.13
N LYS A 846 -48.08 37.75 -30.71
CA LYS A 846 -46.70 37.58 -31.21
C LYS A 846 -45.73 37.34 -30.04
N PRO A 847 -45.16 36.13 -29.89
CA PRO A 847 -44.07 35.92 -28.96
C PRO A 847 -42.81 36.58 -29.53
N SER A 848 -42.22 37.50 -28.76
CA SER A 848 -40.98 38.18 -29.14
C SER A 848 -39.79 37.48 -28.49
N GLY A 849 -39.13 36.64 -29.28
CA GLY A 849 -37.78 36.19 -28.99
C GLY A 849 -36.90 36.38 -30.22
N GLN A 850 -35.84 37.18 -30.08
CA GLN A 850 -34.50 37.02 -30.69
C GLN A 850 -33.79 38.38 -30.75
N GLY A 851 -32.57 38.43 -30.22
CA GLY A 851 -31.75 39.63 -30.23
C GLY A 851 -31.16 39.92 -31.60
N GLN A 852 -31.16 41.19 -31.96
CA GLN A 852 -30.31 41.81 -32.97
C GLN A 852 -29.82 43.13 -32.38
N GLY A 853 -28.49 43.26 -32.17
CA GLY A 853 -27.81 44.50 -31.75
C GLY A 853 -28.67 45.46 -30.93
N GLU A 854 -29.20 45.00 -29.80
CA GLU A 854 -30.29 45.71 -29.13
C GLU A 854 -29.82 47.08 -28.65
N ALA A 855 -30.54 48.13 -29.05
CA ALA A 855 -30.56 49.36 -28.28
C ALA A 855 -30.94 48.98 -26.82
N PRO A 856 -30.26 49.53 -25.79
CA PRO A 856 -30.46 49.09 -24.41
C PRO A 856 -31.95 49.07 -24.05
N PRO A 857 -32.44 48.01 -23.39
CA PRO A 857 -33.87 47.77 -23.23
C PRO A 857 -34.55 48.98 -22.61
N SER A 858 -35.60 49.46 -23.28
CA SER A 858 -36.26 50.71 -22.90
C SER A 858 -36.82 50.65 -21.47
N LEU A 859 -36.99 51.81 -20.82
CA LEU A 859 -37.53 51.89 -19.45
C LEU A 859 -38.85 51.10 -19.25
N PRO A 860 -39.79 51.05 -20.21
CA PRO A 860 -40.95 50.15 -20.13
C PRO A 860 -40.59 48.65 -20.14
N GLN A 861 -39.65 48.22 -20.97
CA GLN A 861 -39.18 46.82 -21.03
C GLN A 861 -38.44 46.41 -19.75
N LEU A 862 -37.61 47.30 -19.19
CA LEU A 862 -36.97 47.07 -17.89
C LEU A 862 -37.97 47.00 -16.74
N GLY A 863 -39.07 47.76 -16.81
CA GLY A 863 -40.18 47.66 -15.86
C GLY A 863 -40.84 46.27 -15.90
N GLN A 864 -41.08 45.73 -17.10
CA GLN A 864 -41.60 44.37 -17.28
C GLN A 864 -40.63 43.32 -16.75
N MET A 865 -39.34 43.39 -17.12
CA MET A 865 -38.31 42.48 -16.62
C MET A 865 -38.21 42.50 -15.09
N GLN A 866 -38.32 43.68 -14.46
CA GLN A 866 -38.28 43.84 -13.01
C GLN A 866 -39.54 43.29 -12.32
N ALA A 867 -40.72 43.43 -12.94
CA ALA A 867 -41.97 42.87 -12.44
C ALA A 867 -41.97 41.32 -12.50
N GLU A 868 -41.48 40.74 -13.59
CA GLU A 868 -41.28 39.29 -13.71
C GLU A 868 -40.27 38.76 -12.68
N ALA A 869 -39.19 39.52 -12.38
CA ALA A 869 -38.25 39.16 -11.33
C ALA A 869 -38.91 39.16 -9.94
N VAL A 870 -39.80 40.13 -9.65
CA VAL A 870 -40.60 40.13 -8.41
C VAL A 870 -41.52 38.90 -8.34
N GLN A 871 -42.12 38.47 -9.45
CA GLN A 871 -42.94 37.24 -9.49
C GLN A 871 -42.10 35.98 -9.24
N MET A 872 -40.95 35.84 -9.90
CA MET A 872 -40.01 34.73 -9.66
C MET A 872 -39.52 34.69 -8.21
N ALA A 873 -39.27 35.86 -7.58
CA ALA A 873 -38.90 35.96 -6.18
C ALA A 873 -40.03 35.53 -5.22
N GLN A 874 -41.29 35.84 -5.55
CA GLN A 874 -42.47 35.37 -4.81
C GLN A 874 -42.70 33.87 -4.99
N GLN A 875 -42.46 33.33 -6.18
CA GLN A 875 -42.52 31.89 -6.45
C GLN A 875 -41.44 31.15 -5.66
N LEU A 876 -40.20 31.65 -5.64
CA LEU A 876 -39.11 31.10 -4.84
C LEU A 876 -39.44 31.14 -3.34
N ALA A 877 -40.07 32.21 -2.85
CA ALA A 877 -40.51 32.33 -1.45
C ALA A 877 -41.63 31.33 -1.07
N ALA A 878 -42.38 30.84 -2.05
CA ALA A 878 -43.41 29.81 -1.85
C ALA A 878 -42.85 28.37 -1.92
N MET A 879 -41.59 28.19 -2.34
CA MET A 879 -40.92 26.89 -2.39
C MET A 879 -40.15 26.63 -1.07
N ASN A 880 -40.21 25.40 -0.57
CA ASN A 880 -39.57 25.00 0.68
C ASN A 880 -38.43 23.99 0.41
N ALA A 881 -37.20 24.33 0.81
CA ALA A 881 -35.99 23.50 0.71
C ALA A 881 -35.84 22.50 1.86
N SER A 882 -36.57 22.70 2.98
CA SER A 882 -36.52 21.84 4.17
C SER A 882 -36.66 20.33 3.91
N PRO A 883 -37.45 19.83 2.91
CA PRO A 883 -37.54 18.40 2.60
C PRO A 883 -36.23 17.75 2.12
N ALA A 884 -35.21 18.54 1.79
CA ALA A 884 -33.85 18.05 1.50
C ALA A 884 -32.97 17.89 2.75
N ALA A 885 -33.32 18.51 3.89
CA ALA A 885 -32.52 18.46 5.10
C ALA A 885 -32.42 17.05 5.69
N GLN A 886 -33.55 16.33 5.81
CA GLN A 886 -33.58 14.96 6.34
C GLN A 886 -32.65 13.98 5.59
N PRO A 887 -32.69 13.84 4.25
CA PRO A 887 -31.76 12.94 3.56
C PRO A 887 -30.28 13.37 3.71
N LEU A 888 -29.98 14.67 3.79
CA LEU A 888 -28.60 15.15 4.05
C LEU A 888 -28.13 14.78 5.47
N GLU A 889 -29.01 14.92 6.46
CA GLU A 889 -28.75 14.55 7.85
C GLU A 889 -28.59 13.02 8.02
N ASN A 890 -29.45 12.22 7.36
CA ASN A 890 -29.30 10.77 7.29
C ASN A 890 -27.94 10.36 6.69
N ALA A 891 -27.52 11.01 5.59
CA ALA A 891 -26.22 10.78 4.98
C ALA A 891 -25.07 11.11 5.94
N ALA A 892 -25.14 12.23 6.67
CA ALA A 892 -24.13 12.61 7.67
C ALA A 892 -24.08 11.60 8.85
N ASN A 893 -25.22 11.09 9.29
CA ASN A 893 -25.32 10.12 10.37
C ASN A 893 -24.73 8.75 9.98
N LEU A 894 -24.90 8.31 8.72
CA LEU A 894 -24.26 7.09 8.19
C LEU A 894 -22.72 7.18 8.17
N LEU A 895 -22.17 8.36 7.92
CA LEU A 895 -20.71 8.58 7.89
C LEU A 895 -20.09 8.85 9.27
N SER A 896 -20.87 9.32 10.24
CA SER A 896 -20.41 9.69 11.58
C SER A 896 -19.55 8.62 12.30
N PRO A 897 -19.93 7.32 12.35
CA PRO A 897 -19.08 6.30 12.98
C PRO A 897 -17.76 6.01 12.22
N LEU A 898 -17.71 6.30 10.92
CA LEU A 898 -16.53 6.12 10.08
C LEU A 898 -15.57 7.30 10.23
N ALA A 899 -16.10 8.53 10.25
CA ALA A 899 -15.35 9.75 10.52
C ALA A 899 -14.66 9.72 11.90
N ALA A 900 -15.34 9.15 12.90
CA ALA A 900 -14.82 8.93 14.25
C ALA A 900 -13.81 7.77 14.36
N GLY A 901 -13.57 6.99 13.31
CA GLY A 901 -12.67 5.83 13.33
C GLY A 901 -13.18 4.62 14.13
N ALA A 902 -14.47 4.57 14.46
CA ALA A 902 -15.04 3.55 15.35
C ALA A 902 -15.17 2.15 14.75
N GLN A 903 -14.95 2.00 13.43
CA GLN A 903 -15.10 0.72 12.70
C GLN A 903 -13.77 0.05 12.31
N GLY A 904 -12.62 0.55 12.79
CA GLY A 904 -11.29 0.03 12.46
C GLY A 904 -10.45 0.97 11.60
N PRO A 905 -9.18 0.61 11.31
CA PRO A 905 -8.24 1.48 10.61
C PRO A 905 -8.57 1.60 9.12
N LEU A 906 -9.28 2.66 8.76
CA LEU A 906 -9.45 3.05 7.36
C LEU A 906 -8.14 3.62 6.79
N PRO A 907 -7.92 3.52 5.46
CA PRO A 907 -6.86 4.25 4.79
C PRO A 907 -6.95 5.75 5.11
N ALA A 908 -5.85 6.40 5.49
CA ALA A 908 -5.87 7.81 5.92
C ALA A 908 -6.55 8.76 4.90
N ALA A 909 -6.36 8.51 3.60
CA ALA A 909 -7.03 9.26 2.53
C ALA A 909 -8.57 9.05 2.51
N ALA A 910 -9.04 7.82 2.79
CA ALA A 910 -10.46 7.52 2.90
C ALA A 910 -11.05 8.16 4.17
N GLN A 911 -10.35 8.05 5.30
CA GLN A 911 -10.80 8.63 6.58
C GLN A 911 -10.91 10.16 6.51
N GLN A 912 -9.93 10.84 5.90
CA GLN A 912 -9.96 12.28 5.66
C GLN A 912 -11.11 12.68 4.73
N ALA A 913 -11.34 11.94 3.64
CA ALA A 913 -12.44 12.21 2.70
C ALA A 913 -13.82 11.99 3.35
N VAL A 914 -13.97 10.96 4.19
CA VAL A 914 -15.21 10.71 4.95
C VAL A 914 -15.50 11.84 5.95
N GLN A 915 -14.48 12.36 6.64
CA GLN A 915 -14.64 13.52 7.55
C GLN A 915 -15.08 14.78 6.78
N GLN A 916 -14.49 15.05 5.62
CA GLN A 916 -14.90 16.17 4.76
C GLN A 916 -16.33 15.99 4.24
N ALA A 917 -16.72 14.78 3.83
CA ALA A 917 -18.08 14.47 3.41
C ALA A 917 -19.10 14.68 4.54
N GLN A 918 -18.83 14.17 5.74
CA GLN A 918 -19.70 14.35 6.91
C GLN A 918 -19.92 15.84 7.23
N GLN A 919 -18.85 16.65 7.24
CA GLN A 919 -18.96 18.08 7.53
C GLN A 919 -19.75 18.84 6.45
N ALA A 920 -19.51 18.54 5.17
CA ALA A 920 -20.25 19.15 4.07
C ALA A 920 -21.73 18.76 4.07
N LEU A 921 -22.06 17.50 4.39
CA LEU A 921 -23.45 17.03 4.55
C LEU A 921 -24.16 17.71 5.72
N ALA A 922 -23.48 17.89 6.87
CA ALA A 922 -24.04 18.57 8.02
C ALA A 922 -24.34 20.06 7.73
N ASN A 923 -23.43 20.75 7.04
CA ASN A 923 -23.64 22.13 6.60
C ASN A 923 -24.82 22.22 5.61
N ALA A 924 -24.86 21.33 4.60
CA ALA A 924 -25.94 21.28 3.62
C ALA A 924 -27.30 21.01 4.27
N ALA A 925 -27.36 20.12 5.27
CA ALA A 925 -28.58 19.83 6.03
C ALA A 925 -29.06 21.06 6.81
N ALA A 926 -28.15 21.76 7.49
CA ALA A 926 -28.47 22.97 8.24
C ALA A 926 -28.96 24.10 7.33
N GLU A 927 -28.35 24.28 6.16
CA GLU A 927 -28.75 25.29 5.18
C GLU A 927 -30.08 24.94 4.49
N ALA A 928 -30.32 23.67 4.17
CA ALA A 928 -31.60 23.20 3.67
C ALA A 928 -32.72 23.43 4.70
N ALA A 929 -32.46 23.16 5.99
CA ALA A 929 -33.39 23.43 7.09
C ALA A 929 -33.61 24.94 7.32
N ALA A 930 -32.60 25.78 7.05
CA ALA A 930 -32.70 27.23 7.06
C ALA A 930 -33.36 27.81 5.78
N ASN A 931 -33.91 26.97 4.91
CA ASN A 931 -34.50 27.34 3.62
C ASN A 931 -33.54 28.11 2.69
N ALA A 932 -32.25 27.74 2.69
CA ALA A 932 -31.17 28.36 1.91
C ALA A 932 -30.71 27.43 0.76
N PRO A 933 -31.44 27.36 -0.38
CA PRO A 933 -31.22 26.32 -1.39
C PRO A 933 -29.88 26.44 -2.13
N MET A 934 -29.35 27.65 -2.36
CA MET A 934 -28.06 27.82 -3.05
C MET A 934 -26.86 27.38 -2.18
N PRO A 935 -26.71 27.84 -0.92
CA PRO A 935 -25.70 27.30 -0.01
C PRO A 935 -25.83 25.77 0.16
N ALA A 936 -27.05 25.29 0.41
CA ALA A 936 -27.30 23.86 0.61
C ALA A 936 -26.88 23.02 -0.60
N GLN A 937 -27.14 23.50 -1.83
CA GLN A 937 -26.68 22.81 -3.04
C GLN A 937 -25.14 22.86 -3.18
N ALA A 938 -24.49 23.97 -2.83
CA ALA A 938 -23.03 24.08 -2.88
C ALA A 938 -22.35 23.12 -1.88
N ASN A 939 -22.83 23.05 -0.64
CA ASN A 939 -22.33 22.10 0.35
C ASN A 939 -22.70 20.65 -0.01
N ALA A 940 -23.87 20.39 -0.61
CA ALA A 940 -24.22 19.07 -1.14
C ALA A 940 -23.29 18.63 -2.29
N ALA A 941 -22.89 19.54 -3.18
CA ALA A 941 -21.91 19.25 -4.24
C ALA A 941 -20.51 18.98 -3.66
N ALA A 942 -20.08 19.73 -2.64
CA ALA A 942 -18.83 19.47 -1.93
C ALA A 942 -18.84 18.09 -1.24
N ALA A 943 -19.96 17.72 -0.61
CA ALA A 943 -20.17 16.38 -0.05
C ALA A 943 -20.10 15.29 -1.12
N GLN A 944 -20.67 15.51 -2.31
CA GLN A 944 -20.63 14.55 -3.42
C GLN A 944 -19.18 14.29 -3.87
N GLN A 945 -18.38 15.35 -3.98
CA GLN A 945 -16.96 15.24 -4.33
C GLN A 945 -16.15 14.52 -3.25
N ALA A 946 -16.41 14.78 -1.97
CA ALA A 946 -15.75 14.11 -0.85
C ALA A 946 -16.14 12.62 -0.73
N LEU A 947 -17.41 12.27 -0.94
CA LEU A 947 -17.88 10.89 -1.01
C LEU A 947 -17.22 10.12 -2.16
N ALA A 948 -17.11 10.74 -3.34
CA ALA A 948 -16.42 10.13 -4.48
C ALA A 948 -14.92 9.90 -4.19
N GLN A 949 -14.26 10.81 -3.47
CA GLN A 949 -12.87 10.63 -3.01
C GLN A 949 -12.74 9.50 -1.97
N ALA A 950 -13.69 9.40 -1.03
CA ALA A 950 -13.72 8.33 -0.04
C ALA A 950 -13.92 6.95 -0.70
N ALA A 951 -14.88 6.84 -1.63
CA ALA A 951 -15.12 5.64 -2.42
C ALA A 951 -13.89 5.24 -3.25
N ALA A 952 -13.23 6.20 -3.92
CA ALA A 952 -12.01 5.95 -4.68
C ALA A 952 -10.84 5.48 -3.77
N ALA A 953 -10.64 6.12 -2.61
CA ALA A 953 -9.60 5.73 -1.67
C ALA A 953 -9.84 4.34 -1.06
N LEU A 954 -11.10 3.97 -0.82
CA LEU A 954 -11.49 2.62 -0.39
C LEU A 954 -11.33 1.58 -1.51
N ALA A 955 -11.72 1.89 -2.75
CA ALA A 955 -11.54 1.00 -3.89
C ALA A 955 -10.04 0.71 -4.16
N LEU A 956 -9.18 1.71 -4.00
CA LEU A 956 -7.72 1.55 -4.11
C LEU A 956 -7.16 0.65 -3.01
N ALA A 957 -7.63 0.81 -1.76
CA ALA A 957 -7.24 -0.04 -0.65
C ALA A 957 -7.74 -1.49 -0.79
N GLN A 958 -9.00 -1.69 -1.21
CA GLN A 958 -9.58 -3.01 -1.46
C GLN A 958 -8.96 -3.72 -2.67
N GLY A 959 -8.49 -2.98 -3.68
CA GLY A 959 -7.81 -3.53 -4.85
C GLY A 959 -6.38 -4.02 -4.57
N GLY A 960 -5.79 -3.73 -3.41
CA GLY A 960 -4.39 -4.04 -3.11
C GLY A 960 -3.38 -3.19 -3.92
N VAL A 961 -3.82 -2.07 -4.49
CA VAL A 961 -3.01 -1.22 -5.37
C VAL A 961 -2.72 0.12 -4.71
N GLY A 962 -1.45 0.44 -4.53
CA GLY A 962 -1.02 1.76 -4.05
C GLY A 962 -1.49 2.89 -4.98
N ALA A 963 -2.03 3.96 -4.40
CA ALA A 963 -2.82 4.96 -5.11
C ALA A 963 -2.16 5.60 -6.37
N PRO A 964 -2.86 5.67 -7.52
CA PRO A 964 -2.55 6.59 -8.60
C PRO A 964 -2.98 8.01 -8.21
N GLN A 965 -2.18 9.00 -8.60
CA GLN A 965 -2.58 10.41 -8.48
C GLN A 965 -3.30 10.84 -9.75
N VAL A 966 -4.54 11.32 -9.59
CA VAL A 966 -5.24 12.09 -10.61
C VAL A 966 -4.72 13.52 -10.63
N ALA A 967 -4.16 13.93 -11.78
CA ALA A 967 -4.26 15.27 -12.36
C ALA A 967 -3.56 15.27 -13.72
N GLN A 968 -3.91 16.04 -14.74
CA GLN A 968 -5.10 16.84 -15.10
C GLN A 968 -4.69 17.50 -16.43
N GLN A 969 -5.58 17.43 -17.42
CA GLN A 969 -5.57 18.11 -18.73
C GLN A 969 -4.46 19.15 -19.06
N GLY A 970 -3.83 18.95 -20.23
CA GLY A 970 -3.26 20.02 -21.07
C GLY A 970 -3.75 19.83 -22.52
N GLN A 971 -4.30 20.86 -23.13
CA GLN A 971 -5.00 20.77 -24.43
C GLN A 971 -4.08 21.04 -25.63
N GLY A 972 -4.25 20.23 -26.69
CA GLY A 972 -4.26 20.60 -28.12
C GLY A 972 -3.08 21.33 -28.77
N GLN A 973 -2.57 20.77 -29.89
CA GLN A 973 -2.81 21.32 -31.24
C GLN A 973 -2.12 20.52 -32.37
N GLN A 974 -2.97 20.01 -33.27
CA GLN A 974 -2.87 19.88 -34.74
C GLN A 974 -1.58 19.43 -35.51
N PRO A 975 -1.74 18.90 -36.75
CA PRO A 975 -0.77 17.97 -37.35
C PRO A 975 0.04 18.54 -38.52
N GLY A 976 1.17 17.89 -38.82
CA GLY A 976 1.95 18.12 -40.04
C GLY A 976 2.73 16.88 -40.49
N GLN A 977 2.40 16.38 -41.69
CA GLN A 977 3.24 15.76 -42.74
C GLN A 977 4.55 15.04 -42.30
N GLY A 978 4.86 13.80 -42.70
CA GLY A 978 4.53 13.10 -43.95
C GLY A 978 5.82 12.78 -44.71
N GLN A 979 5.86 11.64 -45.44
CA GLN A 979 7.03 11.09 -46.19
C GLN A 979 8.14 10.45 -45.30
N GLN A 980 8.86 9.40 -45.72
CA GLN A 980 8.65 8.36 -46.75
C GLN A 980 9.47 7.09 -46.37
N PRO A 981 9.25 5.92 -46.99
CA PRO A 981 9.86 4.66 -46.57
C PRO A 981 11.08 4.23 -47.40
N GLY A 982 11.95 3.42 -46.79
CA GLY A 982 12.95 2.57 -47.46
C GLY A 982 13.93 1.94 -46.46
N GLN A 983 14.58 0.81 -46.75
CA GLN A 983 14.28 -0.26 -47.72
C GLN A 983 15.26 -1.43 -47.47
N GLY A 984 14.77 -2.67 -47.28
CA GLY A 984 15.55 -3.91 -47.41
C GLY A 984 16.76 -4.15 -46.47
N GLN A 985 17.42 -5.32 -46.48
CA GLN A 985 17.04 -6.66 -46.94
C GLN A 985 18.11 -7.70 -46.48
N GLY A 986 17.79 -9.00 -46.53
CA GLY A 986 18.75 -10.11 -46.33
C GLY A 986 18.88 -10.58 -44.87
N GLN A 987 18.47 -11.80 -44.47
CA GLN A 987 18.95 -13.14 -44.86
C GLN A 987 20.44 -13.37 -44.51
N GLY A 988 20.86 -14.46 -43.86
CA GLY A 988 20.12 -15.59 -43.28
C GLY A 988 21.02 -16.84 -43.09
N GLN A 989 20.55 -17.85 -42.33
CA GLN A 989 21.15 -19.18 -42.13
C GLN A 989 22.52 -19.19 -41.36
N GLY A 990 22.91 -20.17 -40.54
CA GLY A 990 22.23 -21.38 -40.02
C GLY A 990 23.04 -22.67 -40.23
N GLN A 991 23.41 -23.41 -39.16
CA GLN A 991 23.62 -24.88 -39.11
C GLN A 991 24.26 -25.41 -37.79
N LYS A 992 23.44 -26.08 -36.94
CA LYS A 992 23.46 -27.53 -36.59
C LYS A 992 24.72 -28.23 -35.96
N PRO A 993 24.61 -29.46 -35.36
CA PRO A 993 25.02 -29.69 -33.96
C PRO A 993 25.88 -30.95 -33.67
N GLY A 994 26.25 -31.21 -32.39
CA GLY A 994 26.53 -32.60 -31.95
C GLY A 994 27.22 -32.84 -30.58
N GLN A 995 26.70 -33.86 -29.87
CA GLN A 995 27.39 -34.87 -29.02
C GLN A 995 27.74 -34.60 -27.53
N GLN A 996 27.07 -35.40 -26.67
CA GLN A 996 27.47 -35.95 -25.36
C GLN A 996 28.25 -37.29 -25.55
N PRO A 997 28.74 -38.06 -24.53
CA PRO A 997 28.54 -37.96 -23.07
C PRO A 997 29.82 -38.09 -22.19
N GLY A 998 29.69 -37.98 -20.86
CA GLY A 998 30.73 -38.36 -19.88
C GLY A 998 30.20 -38.41 -18.44
N GLN A 999 30.48 -39.49 -17.70
CA GLN A 999 29.97 -39.76 -16.33
C GLN A 999 30.88 -39.19 -15.22
N GLY A 1000 30.31 -38.97 -14.03
CA GLY A 1000 31.06 -38.69 -12.80
C GLY A 1000 30.14 -38.46 -11.58
N GLU A 1001 30.21 -39.35 -10.59
CA GLU A 1001 29.42 -39.28 -9.35
C GLU A 1001 29.93 -38.21 -8.35
N PRO A 1002 29.10 -37.76 -7.38
CA PRO A 1002 29.41 -36.60 -6.54
C PRO A 1002 30.30 -36.93 -5.33
N ALA A 1003 31.27 -36.06 -5.05
CA ALA A 1003 32.08 -36.08 -3.83
C ALA A 1003 31.47 -35.18 -2.71
N PRO A 1004 31.76 -35.44 -1.42
CA PRO A 1004 30.85 -35.10 -0.32
C PRO A 1004 30.99 -33.69 0.28
N LYS A 1005 29.95 -33.27 1.00
CA LYS A 1005 29.95 -32.08 1.88
C LYS A 1005 31.10 -32.13 2.89
N GLY A 1006 32.00 -31.16 2.83
CA GLY A 1006 32.95 -30.88 3.90
C GLY A 1006 32.25 -30.21 5.09
N THR A 1007 32.27 -30.84 6.26
CA THR A 1007 31.86 -30.23 7.53
C THR A 1007 32.93 -29.24 7.98
N GLY A 1008 32.58 -27.95 8.01
CA GLY A 1008 33.50 -26.83 8.24
C GLY A 1008 33.94 -26.63 9.69
N ASP A 1009 34.41 -27.69 10.36
CA ASP A 1009 34.91 -27.64 11.73
C ASP A 1009 36.44 -27.84 11.79
N ILE A 1010 37.12 -26.84 12.35
CA ILE A 1010 38.48 -26.86 12.96
C ILE A 1010 39.71 -26.76 12.03
N GLY A 1011 40.59 -25.80 12.39
CA GLY A 1011 41.97 -25.64 11.90
C GLY A 1011 42.32 -24.19 11.54
N ASN A 1012 43.41 -23.56 11.98
CA ASN A 1012 44.48 -23.96 12.88
C ASN A 1012 45.09 -22.69 13.52
N TRP A 1013 45.06 -22.56 14.86
CA TRP A 1013 45.66 -21.42 15.61
C TRP A 1013 46.68 -21.91 16.66
N ALA A 1014 47.56 -22.84 16.26
CA ALA A 1014 48.72 -23.23 17.05
C ALA A 1014 49.92 -23.52 16.13
N GLY A 1015 50.81 -22.53 15.97
CA GLY A 1015 52.04 -22.65 15.18
C GLY A 1015 52.99 -21.49 15.44
N SER A 1016 54.08 -21.76 16.16
CA SER A 1016 55.07 -20.76 16.59
C SER A 1016 56.24 -20.62 15.63
N GLY A 1017 56.60 -19.37 15.31
CA GLY A 1017 57.75 -19.01 14.47
C GLY A 1017 57.30 -18.26 13.21
N GLY A 1018 57.97 -17.19 12.78
CA GLY A 1018 59.17 -16.53 13.30
C GLY A 1018 59.59 -15.49 12.27
N ALA A 1019 60.09 -14.32 12.72
CA ALA A 1019 60.49 -13.28 11.77
C ALA A 1019 61.80 -13.66 11.08
N ASP A 1020 61.78 -13.88 9.76
CA ASP A 1020 62.68 -13.23 8.80
C ASP A 1020 62.47 -13.73 7.35
N GLY A 1021 62.44 -12.78 6.40
CA GLY A 1021 62.29 -13.02 4.96
C GLY A 1021 62.64 -11.74 4.17
N PRO A 1022 63.43 -11.81 3.08
CA PRO A 1022 64.33 -10.70 2.74
C PRO A 1022 63.68 -9.51 2.02
N ARG A 1023 63.93 -8.30 2.53
CA ARG A 1023 63.61 -7.03 1.86
C ARG A 1023 64.58 -6.77 0.70
N ARG A 1024 64.10 -6.81 -0.55
CA ARG A 1024 64.84 -6.22 -1.69
C ARG A 1024 64.63 -4.72 -1.74
N ASN A 1025 65.74 -4.00 -1.87
CA ASN A 1025 65.83 -2.55 -1.84
C ASN A 1025 65.91 -2.03 -3.29
N VAL A 1026 64.98 -1.18 -3.72
CA VAL A 1026 65.03 -0.51 -5.03
C VAL A 1026 65.06 0.99 -4.79
N LYS A 1027 66.18 1.63 -5.13
CA LYS A 1027 66.35 3.08 -5.06
C LYS A 1027 65.76 3.74 -6.30
N GLY A 1028 64.78 4.62 -6.11
CA GLY A 1028 64.23 5.54 -7.11
C GLY A 1028 63.60 6.74 -6.42
N GLN A 1029 63.91 7.94 -6.90
CA GLN A 1029 63.47 9.25 -6.39
C GLN A 1029 61.93 9.45 -6.52
N ALA A 1030 61.25 10.34 -5.79
CA ALA A 1030 61.52 11.04 -4.53
C ALA A 1030 60.24 11.77 -4.05
N THR A 1031 59.22 11.05 -3.57
CA THR A 1031 57.86 11.66 -3.39
C THR A 1031 57.12 11.29 -2.10
N PHE A 1032 57.65 10.42 -1.23
CA PHE A 1032 56.92 9.85 -0.08
C PHE A 1032 57.62 10.06 1.27
N ILE A 1033 58.27 11.20 1.47
CA ILE A 1033 59.10 11.47 2.66
C ILE A 1033 58.24 11.63 3.94
N THR A 1034 57.00 12.09 3.81
CA THR A 1034 56.08 12.44 4.92
C THR A 1034 55.26 11.28 5.50
N LEU A 1035 55.26 10.08 4.90
CA LEU A 1035 54.45 8.95 5.37
C LEU A 1035 55.19 8.04 6.37
N PRO A 1036 54.50 7.52 7.42
CA PRO A 1036 55.07 6.52 8.34
C PRO A 1036 55.58 5.25 7.64
N LYS A 1037 56.61 4.60 8.23
CA LYS A 1037 57.26 3.41 7.64
C LYS A 1037 56.31 2.25 7.35
N ARG A 1038 55.25 2.07 8.15
CA ARG A 1038 54.26 1.00 7.99
C ARG A 1038 53.44 1.18 6.70
N ASP A 1039 52.94 2.39 6.49
CA ASP A 1039 52.06 2.72 5.36
C ASP A 1039 52.86 2.80 4.04
N ARG A 1040 54.09 3.29 4.12
CA ARG A 1040 55.05 3.29 3.00
C ARG A 1040 55.36 1.88 2.50
N ASN A 1041 55.48 0.91 3.41
CA ASN A 1041 55.67 -0.49 3.03
C ASN A 1041 54.39 -1.13 2.46
N ALA A 1042 53.21 -0.82 3.03
CA ALA A 1042 51.94 -1.33 2.53
C ALA A 1042 51.66 -0.90 1.07
N ILE A 1043 51.95 0.36 0.74
CA ILE A 1043 51.78 0.89 -0.63
C ILE A 1043 52.77 0.27 -1.62
N LEU A 1044 54.02 0.03 -1.20
CA LEU A 1044 55.01 -0.67 -2.03
C LEU A 1044 54.65 -2.15 -2.23
N GLN A 1045 53.96 -2.77 -1.27
CA GLN A 1045 53.52 -4.16 -1.35
C GLN A 1045 52.29 -4.32 -2.27
N SER A 1046 51.35 -3.37 -2.27
CA SER A 1046 50.18 -3.38 -3.16
C SER A 1046 50.49 -3.10 -4.63
N GLN A 1047 51.66 -2.54 -4.96
CA GLN A 1047 52.06 -2.30 -6.36
C GLN A 1047 52.63 -3.56 -7.05
N GLY A 1048 52.88 -4.64 -6.31
CA GLY A 1048 53.36 -5.93 -6.85
C GLY A 1048 52.25 -6.93 -7.21
N GLU A 1049 51.01 -6.67 -6.79
CA GLU A 1049 49.88 -7.57 -7.03
C GLU A 1049 49.17 -7.23 -8.35
N LYS A 1050 49.06 -8.20 -9.26
CA LYS A 1050 48.29 -8.04 -10.50
C LYS A 1050 46.79 -8.00 -10.20
N TYR A 1051 46.20 -6.80 -10.23
CA TYR A 1051 44.76 -6.63 -10.21
C TYR A 1051 44.12 -6.97 -11.57
N PRO A 1052 42.85 -7.43 -11.60
CA PRO A 1052 42.09 -7.57 -12.85
C PRO A 1052 41.93 -6.21 -13.56
N GLU A 1053 41.99 -6.18 -14.89
CA GLU A 1053 42.08 -4.94 -15.69
C GLU A 1053 40.93 -3.95 -15.44
N GLU A 1054 39.75 -4.42 -15.06
CA GLU A 1054 38.58 -3.59 -14.72
C GLU A 1054 38.80 -2.62 -13.54
N TYR A 1055 39.81 -2.84 -12.70
CA TYR A 1055 40.14 -1.96 -11.57
C TYR A 1055 41.26 -0.96 -11.84
N GLY A 1056 42.01 -1.10 -12.95
CA GLY A 1056 43.14 -0.22 -13.28
C GLY A 1056 42.73 1.25 -13.39
N LEU A 1057 41.65 1.53 -14.12
CA LEU A 1057 41.11 2.89 -14.31
C LEU A 1057 40.62 3.53 -13.01
N LEU A 1058 40.05 2.77 -12.07
CA LEU A 1058 39.64 3.30 -10.76
C LEU A 1058 40.85 3.65 -9.88
N VAL A 1059 41.91 2.83 -9.93
CA VAL A 1059 43.15 3.11 -9.19
C VAL A 1059 43.87 4.32 -9.77
N GLU A 1060 43.92 4.48 -11.10
CA GLU A 1060 44.44 5.70 -11.73
C GLU A 1060 43.62 6.95 -11.35
N GLN A 1061 42.28 6.89 -11.41
CA GLN A 1061 41.44 8.02 -10.98
C GLN A 1061 41.64 8.37 -9.49
N PHE A 1062 41.77 7.36 -8.62
CA PHE A 1062 42.01 7.57 -7.19
C PHE A 1062 43.38 8.21 -6.92
N LEU A 1063 44.43 7.75 -7.61
CA LEU A 1063 45.77 8.34 -7.52
C LEU A 1063 45.85 9.76 -8.10
N ARG A 1064 45.11 10.04 -9.18
CA ARG A 1064 45.00 11.38 -9.78
C ARG A 1064 44.26 12.37 -8.88
N ASN A 1065 43.18 11.94 -8.24
CA ASN A 1065 42.48 12.75 -7.24
C ASN A 1065 43.35 13.03 -5.99
N LEU A 1066 44.22 12.08 -5.61
CA LEU A 1066 45.19 12.27 -4.52
C LEU A 1066 46.34 13.23 -4.88
N SER A 1067 46.77 13.32 -6.14
CA SER A 1067 47.78 14.31 -6.55
C SER A 1067 47.19 15.71 -6.71
N GLU A 1068 45.97 15.83 -7.25
CA GLU A 1068 45.29 17.12 -7.42
C GLU A 1068 44.86 17.76 -6.07
N SER A 1069 44.45 16.95 -5.08
CA SER A 1069 44.11 17.44 -3.73
C SER A 1069 45.31 17.93 -2.92
N GLY A 1070 46.55 17.61 -3.32
CA GLY A 1070 47.77 18.17 -2.73
C GLY A 1070 48.08 19.61 -3.16
N SER A 1071 47.42 20.13 -4.19
CA SER A 1071 47.73 21.44 -4.80
C SER A 1071 46.75 22.57 -4.41
N ARG A 1072 46.04 22.41 -3.28
CA ARG A 1072 45.26 23.49 -2.64
C ARG A 1072 45.62 23.66 -1.16
N LYS A 1073 46.73 24.35 -0.93
CA LYS A 1073 47.00 25.18 0.23
C LYS A 1073 47.38 26.57 -0.24
#